data_AF-W5J5B7-F1
#
_entry.id   AF-W5J5B7-F1
#
_cell.length_a   1.000
_cell.length_b   1.000
_cell.length_c   1.000
_cell.angle_alpha   90.00
_cell.angle_beta   90.00
_cell.angle_gamma   90.00
#
_symmetry.space_group_name_H-M   'P 1'
#
loop_
_entity.id
_entity.type
_entity.pdbx_description
1 polymer ?
#
loop_
_entity_poly.entity_id
_entity_poly.type
_entity_poly.pdbx_seq_one_letter_code
_entity_poly.pdbx_strand_id
1 'polypeptide(L)'
;MEYIRKLHKYKSFHFVASDPESGNADIVEYIENFLRLIGVSIFKRKWNFFNFVFVVGMTMFPLYMMCVCYTCFLYRHDTSKLIFCITTLGFNFQALVKIFFFTIRRRRVLTLNDFSARHYRCVKRESDRVQDVICKNLSLIFVIFKGTFYVYQMLMITALILPAVVSFFLEDLILPFGFILPFANPEETTGYVVNYIFQTIISYYYYGISAGSDIAIIYNLLTASGQLDCLMALVEELNDQLAQGIAPTAIRRKILQIIQLHQFHREYLKKLTKFLYLYHVGAIGSTIFSIIISVLGFTDELIATVGAIKWDRLTSVEMKNMNLVLTITQNPILLMLPAATFVCQWGIVFFPVAGAPKQHHRPFLAGKFLRLSQNRYAHLLLVAVTMGADEESSPIVSLPVLGALRGSTSAGAWTGRKIYQFLGVHYAQPTGGGNRFKPPQKVLPWQGVKDATRHGLPCPQLKQISLFTGKAFAPDPEDCLTVSIYSTDLAGRKPVMAFVHGGGFHEGCAKNQTAEYLLERDVVLVTVQYRLGPLGFLSTGTENIPGNMGLMDLRLALEWVQEYIERFGGDPGSVTLFGQSAGAAAISALIYSPQVPEGLFHRVILQSAGSSSPWVWDTQPSASALEIAIRAGCEPNATLEEAERFLATVDIWTLLRSFFDLKVEKTVAKGLDHVGGNRLVAGDFHGFLPKSPWECMQEGKFRKPLAMMAGVTKHEGTFLLTTVYDHFKRTGQLDDPNFVRYHLVDAVNKFLGAHDATGALGGYEMRTLFTGRELSSGSFAELADGLTDLAGTILIKAPLLREAQANARANPNATYLYTFDYVGEKSRFGYGADTSHYPFGGGVHHSDDKLYLFPYPAEKPGQLNEKDTAMAKLMVDLWTSFATGGVPMSDRLTEKWNPMSEYAGPYLHIDNRLSIGWNYYEEFTVASDEKHRRSKESSV
;
A
#
# COMPACT_ATOMS: atom_id res chain seq x y z
N MET A 1 10.04 -22.90 11.06
CA MET A 1 10.95 -22.71 12.21
C MET A 1 10.57 -23.56 13.41
N GLU A 2 9.34 -23.43 13.94
CA GLU A 2 8.81 -24.30 15.03
C GLU A 2 8.98 -25.80 14.73
N TYR A 3 8.62 -26.22 13.53
CA TYR A 3 8.81 -27.60 13.03
C TYR A 3 10.29 -28.03 13.00
N ILE A 4 11.19 -27.13 12.58
CA ILE A 4 12.64 -27.35 12.52
C ILE A 4 13.22 -27.46 13.94
N ARG A 5 12.73 -26.65 14.90
CA ARG A 5 13.09 -26.77 16.32
C ARG A 5 12.59 -28.08 16.93
N LYS A 6 11.41 -28.57 16.52
CA LYS A 6 10.89 -29.90 16.91
C LYS A 6 11.76 -31.05 16.38
N LEU A 7 12.35 -30.91 15.18
CA LEU A 7 13.27 -31.91 14.63
C LEU A 7 14.51 -32.11 15.50
N HIS A 8 14.95 -31.08 16.25
CA HIS A 8 16.09 -31.15 17.17
C HIS A 8 15.93 -32.20 18.28
N LYS A 9 14.69 -32.63 18.57
CA LYS A 9 14.38 -33.69 19.55
C LYS A 9 14.79 -35.09 19.07
N TYR A 10 15.00 -35.28 17.77
CA TYR A 10 15.42 -36.56 17.21
C TYR A 10 16.94 -36.65 17.14
N LYS A 11 17.51 -37.77 17.60
CA LYS A 11 18.95 -38.02 17.66
C LYS A 11 19.67 -37.74 16.33
N SER A 12 19.00 -38.02 15.20
CA SER A 12 19.54 -37.79 13.85
C SER A 12 19.77 -36.32 13.49
N PHE A 13 19.09 -35.38 14.18
CA PHE A 13 19.17 -33.93 13.95
C PHE A 13 19.81 -33.18 15.12
N HIS A 14 20.22 -33.88 16.17
CA HIS A 14 20.86 -33.30 17.33
C HIS A 14 22.29 -32.85 17.00
N PHE A 15 22.58 -31.57 17.20
CA PHE A 15 23.92 -30.99 17.08
C PHE A 15 24.06 -29.86 18.07
N VAL A 16 25.07 -29.96 18.93
CA VAL A 16 25.39 -28.95 19.93
C VAL A 16 26.78 -28.45 19.61
N ALA A 17 26.87 -27.22 19.11
CA ALA A 17 28.15 -26.56 18.96
C ALA A 17 28.63 -26.14 20.36
N SER A 18 29.69 -26.79 20.85
CA SER A 18 30.36 -26.38 22.10
C SER A 18 31.13 -25.07 21.91
N ASP A 19 31.62 -24.84 20.69
CA ASP A 19 32.35 -23.64 20.30
C ASP A 19 31.91 -23.14 18.91
N PRO A 20 31.71 -21.83 18.71
CA PRO A 20 31.32 -21.26 17.41
C PRO A 20 32.26 -21.59 16.24
N GLU A 21 33.57 -21.63 16.49
CA GLU A 21 34.57 -21.84 15.44
C GLU A 21 34.65 -23.32 15.04
N SER A 22 34.66 -24.21 16.04
CA SER A 22 34.61 -25.65 15.77
C SER A 22 33.27 -26.06 15.15
N GLY A 23 32.15 -25.54 15.63
CA GLY A 23 30.83 -25.87 15.11
C GLY A 23 30.64 -25.41 13.66
N ASN A 24 31.17 -24.23 13.29
CA ASN A 24 31.17 -23.78 11.91
C ASN A 24 32.09 -24.64 11.03
N ALA A 25 33.27 -25.02 11.53
CA ALA A 25 34.19 -25.91 10.83
C ALA A 25 33.55 -27.29 10.57
N ASP A 26 32.87 -27.86 11.57
CA ASP A 26 32.17 -29.14 11.48
C ASP A 26 31.07 -29.09 10.40
N ILE A 27 30.21 -28.07 10.42
CA ILE A 27 29.14 -27.90 9.42
C ILE A 27 29.74 -27.79 8.00
N VAL A 28 30.78 -26.98 7.82
CA VAL A 28 31.46 -26.83 6.53
C VAL A 28 32.10 -28.15 6.10
N GLU A 29 32.71 -28.91 7.01
CA GLU A 29 33.28 -30.22 6.70
C GLU A 29 32.21 -31.24 6.30
N TYR A 30 31.05 -31.26 6.95
CA TYR A 30 29.92 -32.10 6.55
C TYR A 30 29.42 -31.76 5.15
N ILE A 31 29.21 -30.48 4.86
CA ILE A 31 28.79 -30.02 3.54
C ILE A 31 29.87 -30.41 2.49
N GLU A 32 31.15 -30.19 2.79
CA GLU A 32 32.25 -30.57 1.91
C GLU A 32 32.34 -32.08 1.67
N ASN A 33 32.08 -32.92 2.67
CA ASN A 33 32.06 -34.37 2.49
C ASN A 33 30.93 -34.83 1.56
N PHE A 34 29.75 -34.21 1.66
CA PHE A 34 28.66 -34.45 0.71
C PHE A 34 29.04 -33.98 -0.71
N LEU A 35 29.57 -32.76 -0.83
CA LEU A 35 29.94 -32.19 -2.12
C LEU A 35 31.08 -33.01 -2.78
N ARG A 36 32.04 -33.52 -2.00
CA ARG A 36 33.10 -34.41 -2.49
C ARG A 36 32.56 -35.66 -3.15
N LEU A 37 31.52 -36.27 -2.58
CA LEU A 37 30.89 -37.48 -3.11
C LEU A 37 30.36 -37.28 -4.54
N ILE A 38 29.87 -36.08 -4.84
CA ILE A 38 29.32 -35.70 -6.15
C ILE A 38 30.38 -35.03 -7.06
N GLY A 39 31.64 -35.00 -6.63
CA GLY A 39 32.76 -34.47 -7.41
C GLY A 39 32.93 -32.96 -7.39
N VAL A 40 32.24 -32.23 -6.51
CA VAL A 40 32.28 -30.76 -6.41
C VAL A 40 32.85 -30.36 -5.04
N SER A 41 33.75 -29.39 -4.94
CA SER A 41 34.19 -28.86 -3.63
C SER A 41 34.34 -27.35 -3.74
N ILE A 42 33.68 -26.63 -2.84
CA ILE A 42 33.49 -25.18 -2.98
C ILE A 42 34.15 -24.37 -1.86
N PHE A 43 34.36 -24.97 -0.69
CA PHE A 43 34.92 -24.31 0.50
C PHE A 43 36.42 -24.58 0.73
N LYS A 44 37.07 -25.45 -0.05
CA LYS A 44 38.52 -25.73 0.08
C LYS A 44 39.29 -25.34 -1.17
N ARG A 45 40.40 -24.59 -1.02
CA ARG A 45 41.23 -24.04 -2.10
C ARG A 45 42.11 -25.07 -2.83
N LYS A 46 42.55 -26.12 -2.11
CA LYS A 46 43.50 -27.15 -2.59
C LYS A 46 42.89 -28.22 -3.51
N TRP A 47 41.57 -28.23 -3.69
CA TRP A 47 40.88 -29.28 -4.45
C TRP A 47 40.56 -28.82 -5.86
N ASN A 48 40.79 -29.72 -6.84
CA ASN A 48 40.46 -29.53 -8.24
C ASN A 48 39.06 -30.09 -8.52
N PHE A 49 38.30 -29.38 -9.34
CA PHE A 49 36.92 -29.71 -9.76
C PHE A 49 36.82 -31.01 -10.57
N PHE A 50 37.95 -31.59 -10.97
CA PHE A 50 38.05 -32.73 -11.87
C PHE A 50 38.20 -34.03 -11.09
N ASN A 51 37.12 -34.50 -10.46
CA ASN A 51 37.04 -35.85 -9.88
C ASN A 51 36.54 -36.86 -10.95
N PHE A 52 36.89 -38.14 -10.85
CA PHE A 52 36.40 -39.21 -11.73
C PHE A 52 34.87 -39.21 -11.86
N VAL A 53 34.13 -39.09 -10.76
CA VAL A 53 32.66 -39.02 -10.74
C VAL A 53 32.14 -37.81 -11.53
N PHE A 54 32.84 -36.67 -11.42
CA PHE A 54 32.52 -35.46 -12.16
C PHE A 54 32.80 -35.63 -13.66
N VAL A 55 33.94 -36.22 -14.02
CA VAL A 55 34.29 -36.52 -15.41
C VAL A 55 33.26 -37.47 -16.03
N VAL A 56 32.89 -38.54 -15.33
CA VAL A 56 31.84 -39.48 -15.78
C VAL A 56 30.51 -38.77 -15.97
N GLY A 57 30.08 -37.93 -15.04
CA GLY A 57 28.82 -37.20 -15.19
C GLY A 57 28.84 -36.17 -16.33
N MET A 58 29.98 -35.50 -16.56
CA MET A 58 30.15 -34.58 -17.69
C MET A 58 30.26 -35.30 -19.04
N THR A 59 30.82 -36.50 -19.09
CA THR A 59 30.89 -37.31 -20.32
C THR A 59 29.57 -38.01 -20.64
N MET A 60 28.78 -38.36 -19.63
CA MET A 60 27.41 -38.88 -19.81
C MET A 60 26.41 -37.81 -20.23
N PHE A 61 26.73 -36.52 -20.07
CA PHE A 61 25.83 -35.40 -20.37
C PHE A 61 25.52 -35.24 -21.88
N PRO A 62 26.49 -35.26 -22.81
CA PRO A 62 26.20 -35.27 -24.25
C PRO A 62 25.37 -36.49 -24.67
N LEU A 63 25.68 -37.65 -24.10
CA LEU A 63 24.93 -38.89 -24.39
C LEU A 63 23.48 -38.74 -23.95
N TYR A 64 23.24 -38.22 -22.75
CA TYR A 64 21.92 -37.88 -22.24
C TYR A 64 21.18 -36.91 -23.18
N MET A 65 21.84 -35.82 -23.60
CA MET A 65 21.24 -34.83 -24.51
C MET A 65 20.82 -35.44 -25.85
N MET A 66 21.68 -36.30 -26.42
CA MET A 66 21.34 -37.03 -27.62
C MET A 66 20.11 -37.92 -27.41
N CYS A 67 20.01 -38.61 -26.26
CA CYS A 67 18.87 -39.46 -25.94
C CYS A 67 17.56 -38.67 -25.78
N VAL A 68 17.60 -37.53 -25.08
CA VAL A 68 16.41 -36.67 -24.92
C VAL A 68 15.98 -36.08 -26.27
N CYS A 69 16.91 -35.56 -27.07
CA CYS A 69 16.60 -35.03 -28.40
C CYS A 69 16.03 -36.11 -29.34
N TYR A 70 16.63 -37.31 -29.32
CA TYR A 70 16.13 -38.46 -30.06
C TYR A 70 14.70 -38.83 -29.63
N THR A 71 14.45 -38.85 -28.31
CA THR A 71 13.14 -39.18 -27.76
C THR A 71 12.08 -38.12 -28.10
N CYS A 72 12.43 -36.82 -28.01
CA CYS A 72 11.56 -35.72 -28.45
C CYS A 72 11.22 -35.85 -29.94
N PHE A 73 12.18 -36.24 -30.78
CA PHE A 73 11.93 -36.48 -32.20
C PHE A 73 10.99 -37.68 -32.40
N LEU A 74 11.19 -38.77 -31.64
CA LEU A 74 10.39 -39.98 -31.74
C LEU A 74 8.92 -39.74 -31.33
N TYR A 75 8.69 -39.01 -30.24
CA TYR A 75 7.35 -38.69 -29.71
C TYR A 75 6.80 -37.33 -30.16
N ARG A 76 7.33 -36.73 -31.23
CA ARG A 76 6.90 -35.40 -31.72
C ARG A 76 5.40 -35.27 -32.04
N HIS A 77 4.73 -36.40 -32.26
CA HIS A 77 3.29 -36.48 -32.56
C HIS A 77 2.42 -36.86 -31.34
N ASP A 78 3.03 -37.21 -30.21
CA ASP A 78 2.36 -37.52 -28.94
C ASP A 78 2.64 -36.39 -27.95
N THR A 79 1.69 -35.46 -27.83
CA THR A 79 1.83 -34.23 -27.04
C THR A 79 2.16 -34.52 -25.58
N SER A 80 1.57 -35.57 -25.00
CA SER A 80 1.77 -35.93 -23.59
C SER A 80 3.19 -36.45 -23.34
N LYS A 81 3.68 -37.36 -24.19
CA LYS A 81 5.06 -37.88 -24.08
C LYS A 81 6.11 -36.83 -24.43
N LEU A 82 5.79 -35.94 -25.37
CA LEU A 82 6.66 -34.83 -25.76
C LEU A 82 6.85 -33.81 -24.63
N ILE A 83 5.77 -33.43 -23.93
CA ILE A 83 5.82 -32.54 -22.75
C ILE A 83 6.74 -33.12 -21.67
N PHE A 84 6.64 -34.43 -21.43
CA PHE A 84 7.49 -35.12 -20.46
C PHE A 84 8.97 -35.08 -20.87
N CYS A 85 9.28 -35.35 -22.14
CA CYS A 85 10.65 -35.30 -22.66
C CYS A 85 11.26 -33.87 -22.62
N ILE A 86 10.47 -32.84 -22.91
CA ILE A 86 10.90 -31.43 -22.86
C ILE A 86 11.18 -31.00 -21.41
N THR A 87 10.39 -31.47 -20.45
CA THR A 87 10.61 -31.20 -19.02
C THR A 87 11.97 -31.75 -18.56
N THR A 88 12.27 -32.96 -18.99
CA THR A 88 13.51 -33.70 -18.71
C THR A 88 14.75 -33.04 -19.35
N LEU A 89 14.57 -32.33 -20.47
CA LEU A 89 15.59 -31.44 -21.08
C LEU A 89 15.91 -30.24 -20.18
N GLY A 90 14.87 -29.61 -19.60
CA GLY A 90 14.98 -28.44 -18.73
C GLY A 90 15.81 -28.69 -17.47
N PHE A 91 15.63 -29.85 -16.82
CA PHE A 91 16.47 -30.24 -15.70
C PHE A 91 17.94 -30.22 -16.09
N ASN A 92 18.32 -30.78 -17.22
CA ASN A 92 19.75 -30.89 -17.55
C ASN A 92 20.41 -29.56 -17.84
N PHE A 93 19.68 -28.65 -18.48
CA PHE A 93 20.13 -27.28 -18.64
C PHE A 93 20.38 -26.62 -17.26
N GLN A 94 19.52 -26.89 -16.28
CA GLN A 94 19.68 -26.39 -14.91
C GLN A 94 20.96 -26.91 -14.22
N ALA A 95 21.28 -28.20 -14.27
CA ALA A 95 22.54 -28.69 -13.67
C ALA A 95 23.76 -28.10 -14.35
N LEU A 96 23.75 -27.96 -15.68
CA LEU A 96 24.87 -27.42 -16.42
C LEU A 96 25.12 -25.94 -16.05
N VAL A 97 24.06 -25.14 -15.96
CA VAL A 97 24.16 -23.75 -15.52
C VAL A 97 24.64 -23.65 -14.07
N LYS A 98 24.15 -24.51 -13.16
CA LYS A 98 24.60 -24.56 -11.76
C LYS A 98 26.09 -24.93 -11.67
N ILE A 99 26.55 -25.96 -12.39
CA ILE A 99 27.96 -26.36 -12.47
C ILE A 99 28.83 -25.21 -12.98
N PHE A 100 28.46 -24.63 -14.12
CA PHE A 100 29.22 -23.56 -14.76
C PHE A 100 29.33 -22.32 -13.86
N PHE A 101 28.22 -21.94 -13.24
CA PHE A 101 28.15 -20.82 -12.32
C PHE A 101 29.10 -20.98 -11.12
N PHE A 102 29.02 -22.12 -10.42
CA PHE A 102 29.86 -22.37 -9.25
C PHE A 102 31.33 -22.53 -9.61
N THR A 103 31.64 -23.01 -10.82
CA THR A 103 33.01 -23.08 -11.34
C THR A 103 33.60 -21.68 -11.52
N ILE A 104 32.87 -20.77 -12.19
CA ILE A 104 33.32 -19.39 -12.43
C ILE A 104 33.36 -18.56 -11.14
N ARG A 105 32.42 -18.78 -10.22
CA ARG A 105 32.25 -17.98 -9.01
C ARG A 105 32.84 -18.60 -7.75
N ARG A 106 33.54 -19.73 -7.83
CA ARG A 106 34.18 -20.41 -6.69
C ARG A 106 34.96 -19.47 -5.78
N ARG A 107 35.74 -18.54 -6.35
CA ARG A 107 36.51 -17.54 -5.59
C ARG A 107 35.62 -16.66 -4.70
N ARG A 108 34.41 -16.30 -5.15
CA ARG A 108 33.46 -15.50 -4.38
C ARG A 108 32.84 -16.29 -3.23
N VAL A 109 32.54 -17.56 -3.44
CA VAL A 109 32.02 -18.46 -2.38
C VAL A 109 33.07 -18.67 -1.29
N LEU A 110 34.32 -18.95 -1.68
CA LEU A 110 35.45 -19.01 -0.75
C LEU A 110 35.61 -17.70 0.04
N THR A 111 35.51 -16.56 -0.65
CA THR A 111 35.57 -15.24 0.00
C THR A 111 34.46 -15.03 1.02
N LEU A 112 33.23 -15.47 0.74
CA LEU A 112 32.09 -15.38 1.66
C LEU A 112 32.32 -16.26 2.90
N ASN A 113 32.80 -17.49 2.71
CA ASN A 113 33.12 -18.38 3.82
C ASN A 113 34.25 -17.81 4.70
N ASP A 114 35.32 -17.29 4.09
CA ASP A 114 36.42 -16.64 4.83
C ASP A 114 35.95 -15.37 5.57
N PHE A 115 34.93 -14.69 5.05
CA PHE A 115 34.31 -13.53 5.69
C PHE A 115 33.47 -13.96 6.90
N SER A 116 32.66 -15.01 6.75
CA SER A 116 31.90 -15.63 7.85
C SER A 116 32.81 -16.13 8.98
N ALA A 117 33.86 -16.89 8.64
CA ALA A 117 34.81 -17.40 9.61
C ALA A 117 35.57 -16.30 10.36
N ARG A 118 35.76 -15.12 9.74
CA ARG A 118 36.31 -13.94 10.43
C ARG A 118 35.31 -13.30 11.37
N HIS A 119 34.03 -13.23 10.97
CA HIS A 119 32.96 -12.74 11.84
C HIS A 119 32.87 -13.53 13.14
N TYR A 120 32.75 -14.86 13.03
CA TYR A 120 32.60 -15.72 14.21
C TYR A 120 33.82 -15.66 15.12
N ARG A 121 35.03 -15.53 14.57
CA ARG A 121 36.25 -15.30 15.36
C ARG A 121 36.25 -13.96 16.10
N CYS A 122 35.73 -12.90 15.48
CA CYS A 122 35.64 -11.58 16.11
C CYS A 122 34.63 -11.59 17.25
N VAL A 123 33.48 -12.23 17.05
CA VAL A 123 32.32 -12.11 17.92
C VAL A 123 32.30 -13.16 19.05
N LYS A 124 33.03 -14.27 18.89
CA LYS A 124 33.15 -15.35 19.90
C LYS A 124 33.64 -14.89 21.28
N ARG A 125 34.41 -13.82 21.36
CA ARG A 125 35.03 -13.35 22.63
C ARG A 125 34.25 -12.22 23.31
N GLU A 126 33.08 -11.87 22.79
CA GLU A 126 32.39 -10.65 23.19
C GLU A 126 31.49 -10.81 24.40
N SER A 127 30.71 -11.89 24.46
CA SER A 127 29.89 -12.23 25.63
C SER A 127 29.34 -13.65 25.52
N ASP A 128 28.98 -14.22 26.67
CA ASP A 128 28.32 -15.54 26.75
C ASP A 128 26.94 -15.53 26.04
N ARG A 129 26.21 -14.41 26.11
CA ARG A 129 24.91 -14.22 25.44
C ARG A 129 25.06 -14.28 23.92
N VAL A 130 26.07 -13.60 23.38
CA VAL A 130 26.33 -13.61 21.95
C VAL A 130 26.85 -14.98 21.50
N GLN A 131 27.68 -15.64 22.32
CA GLN A 131 28.15 -17.01 22.05
C GLN A 131 26.98 -18.02 21.99
N ASP A 132 26.02 -17.93 22.92
CA ASP A 132 24.81 -18.78 22.92
C ASP A 132 23.97 -18.56 21.65
N VAL A 133 23.78 -17.31 21.22
CA VAL A 133 23.09 -16.99 19.96
C VAL A 133 23.80 -17.61 18.76
N ILE A 134 25.13 -17.55 18.69
CA ILE A 134 25.88 -18.18 17.59
C ILE A 134 25.73 -19.70 17.61
N CYS A 135 25.87 -20.34 18.76
CA CYS A 135 25.75 -21.79 18.88
C CYS A 135 24.34 -22.27 18.47
N LYS A 136 23.28 -21.56 18.90
CA LYS A 136 21.90 -21.83 18.47
C LYS A 136 21.72 -21.70 16.96
N ASN A 137 22.32 -20.67 16.36
CA ASN A 137 22.25 -20.45 14.91
C ASN A 137 23.00 -21.52 14.11
N LEU A 138 24.17 -21.97 14.58
CA LEU A 138 24.90 -23.09 13.96
C LEU A 138 24.11 -24.41 14.06
N SER A 139 23.51 -24.69 15.22
CA SER A 139 22.63 -25.84 15.40
C SER A 139 21.43 -25.80 14.45
N LEU A 140 20.83 -24.63 14.26
CA LEU A 140 19.74 -24.46 13.30
C LEU A 140 20.19 -24.70 11.85
N ILE A 141 21.35 -24.15 11.46
CA ILE A 141 21.94 -24.36 10.12
C ILE A 141 22.14 -25.86 9.86
N PHE A 142 22.66 -26.59 10.86
CA PHE A 142 22.88 -28.03 10.75
C PHE A 142 21.57 -28.82 10.57
N VAL A 143 20.52 -28.48 11.32
CA VAL A 143 19.21 -29.13 11.20
C VAL A 143 18.61 -28.87 9.81
N ILE A 144 18.67 -27.63 9.33
CA ILE A 144 18.15 -27.26 8.01
C ILE A 144 18.90 -27.99 6.91
N PHE A 145 20.23 -28.07 7.00
CA PHE A 145 21.06 -28.85 6.07
C PHE A 145 20.63 -30.31 6.02
N LYS A 146 20.55 -31.00 7.17
CA LYS A 146 20.15 -32.42 7.22
C LYS A 146 18.73 -32.61 6.70
N GLY A 147 17.81 -31.75 7.09
CA GLY A 147 16.41 -31.80 6.61
C GLY A 147 16.36 -31.69 5.09
N THR A 148 17.09 -30.72 4.53
CA THR A 148 17.18 -30.51 3.09
C THR A 148 17.77 -31.74 2.39
N PHE A 149 18.89 -32.26 2.90
CA PHE A 149 19.54 -33.46 2.36
C PHE A 149 18.60 -34.68 2.35
N TYR A 150 17.92 -34.98 3.47
CA TYR A 150 16.99 -36.11 3.55
C TYR A 150 15.81 -35.95 2.62
N VAL A 151 15.30 -34.73 2.46
CA VAL A 151 14.24 -34.44 1.50
C VAL A 151 14.72 -34.75 0.09
N TYR A 152 15.86 -34.22 -0.37
CA TYR A 152 16.39 -34.55 -1.70
C TYR A 152 16.61 -36.06 -1.92
N GLN A 153 17.07 -36.78 -0.90
CA GLN A 153 17.21 -38.24 -0.96
C GLN A 153 15.87 -38.94 -1.10
N MET A 154 14.86 -38.57 -0.29
CA MET A 154 13.51 -39.12 -0.39
C MET A 154 12.88 -38.83 -1.75
N LEU A 155 13.08 -37.62 -2.28
CA LEU A 155 12.57 -37.22 -3.59
C LEU A 155 13.21 -38.04 -4.70
N MET A 156 14.54 -38.20 -4.69
CA MET A 156 15.26 -39.01 -5.66
C MET A 156 14.80 -40.48 -5.61
N ILE A 157 14.71 -41.05 -4.41
CA ILE A 157 14.25 -42.43 -4.20
C ILE A 157 12.83 -42.61 -4.74
N THR A 158 11.93 -41.68 -4.42
CA THR A 158 10.53 -41.74 -4.86
C THR A 158 10.41 -41.59 -6.38
N ALA A 159 11.12 -40.63 -6.99
CA ALA A 159 11.12 -40.41 -8.43
C ALA A 159 11.66 -41.61 -9.21
N LEU A 160 12.57 -42.39 -8.61
CA LEU A 160 13.07 -43.63 -9.21
C LEU A 160 12.09 -44.79 -8.97
N ILE A 161 11.68 -45.05 -7.73
CA ILE A 161 10.90 -46.25 -7.36
C ILE A 161 9.47 -46.21 -7.88
N LEU A 162 8.80 -45.06 -7.82
CA LEU A 162 7.39 -44.94 -8.17
C LEU A 162 7.09 -45.41 -9.61
N PRO A 163 7.84 -45.00 -10.64
CA PRO A 163 7.72 -45.54 -12.01
C PRO A 163 7.82 -47.06 -12.09
N ALA A 164 8.78 -47.68 -11.41
CA ALA A 164 8.91 -49.14 -11.40
C ALA A 164 7.72 -49.83 -10.70
N VAL A 165 7.26 -49.28 -9.58
CA VAL A 165 6.09 -49.79 -8.86
C VAL A 165 4.84 -49.67 -9.72
N VAL A 166 4.62 -48.52 -10.34
CA VAL A 166 3.48 -48.30 -11.23
C VAL A 166 3.55 -49.23 -12.45
N SER A 167 4.74 -49.43 -13.01
CA SER A 167 4.93 -50.35 -14.14
C SER A 167 4.56 -51.79 -13.79
N PHE A 168 4.86 -52.20 -12.55
CA PHE A 168 4.49 -53.52 -12.05
C PHE A 168 2.96 -53.68 -11.91
N PHE A 169 2.23 -52.61 -11.58
CA PHE A 169 0.78 -52.66 -11.34
C PHE A 169 -0.07 -52.36 -12.58
N LEU A 170 0.43 -51.62 -13.57
CA LEU A 170 -0.33 -51.20 -14.75
C LEU A 170 -0.03 -52.02 -16.01
N GLU A 171 0.87 -53.01 -15.94
CA GLU A 171 1.40 -53.78 -17.10
C GLU A 171 2.10 -52.91 -18.17
N ASP A 172 2.28 -51.61 -17.92
CA ASP A 172 2.96 -50.66 -18.79
C ASP A 172 4.39 -50.39 -18.32
N LEU A 173 5.39 -50.46 -19.21
CA LEU A 173 6.80 -50.20 -18.87
C LEU A 173 7.10 -48.68 -18.85
N ILE A 174 7.06 -48.07 -17.66
CA ILE A 174 7.19 -46.63 -17.45
C ILE A 174 8.62 -46.28 -16.97
N LEU A 175 9.34 -45.51 -17.79
CA LEU A 175 10.66 -45.01 -17.43
C LEU A 175 10.58 -43.75 -16.55
N PRO A 176 11.43 -43.61 -15.50
CA PRO A 176 11.39 -42.49 -14.55
C PRO A 176 11.44 -41.08 -15.12
N PHE A 177 12.19 -40.87 -16.19
CA PHE A 177 12.40 -39.57 -16.83
C PHE A 177 12.03 -39.60 -18.33
N GLY A 178 11.56 -40.75 -18.82
CA GLY A 178 10.88 -40.87 -20.11
C GLY A 178 11.73 -40.78 -21.38
N PHE A 179 13.04 -40.57 -21.28
CA PHE A 179 13.94 -40.60 -22.43
C PHE A 179 14.52 -41.99 -22.68
N ILE A 180 14.81 -42.29 -23.94
CA ILE A 180 15.16 -43.63 -24.40
C ILE A 180 16.55 -43.59 -25.05
N LEU A 181 17.38 -44.58 -24.73
CA LEU A 181 18.63 -44.88 -25.41
C LEU A 181 18.31 -45.36 -26.84
N PRO A 182 18.87 -44.73 -27.89
CA PRO A 182 18.52 -45.04 -29.29
C PRO A 182 18.69 -46.50 -29.72
N PHE A 183 19.49 -47.27 -28.98
CA PHE A 183 19.82 -48.67 -29.26
C PHE A 183 19.19 -49.66 -28.27
N ALA A 184 18.35 -49.22 -27.34
CA ALA A 184 17.67 -50.09 -26.37
C ALA A 184 16.16 -49.83 -26.40
N ASN A 185 15.41 -50.77 -26.99
CA ASN A 185 13.96 -50.69 -27.12
C ASN A 185 13.29 -50.79 -25.74
N PRO A 186 12.57 -49.75 -25.25
CA PRO A 186 11.96 -49.76 -23.93
C PRO A 186 10.73 -50.67 -23.84
N GLU A 187 10.19 -51.13 -24.99
CA GLU A 187 9.08 -52.09 -25.03
C GLU A 187 9.55 -53.53 -24.76
N GLU A 188 10.85 -53.80 -24.93
CA GLU A 188 11.46 -55.08 -24.57
C GLU A 188 11.98 -55.03 -23.13
N THR A 189 11.83 -56.12 -22.37
CA THR A 189 12.25 -56.19 -20.96
C THR A 189 13.72 -55.83 -20.77
N THR A 190 14.60 -56.36 -21.64
CA THR A 190 16.04 -56.08 -21.59
C THR A 190 16.33 -54.60 -21.86
N GLY A 191 15.66 -54.00 -22.85
CA GLY A 191 15.87 -52.60 -23.20
C GLY A 191 15.28 -51.65 -22.15
N TYR A 192 14.15 -51.99 -21.52
CA TYR A 192 13.60 -51.26 -20.38
C TYR A 192 14.58 -51.23 -19.20
N VAL A 193 15.13 -52.39 -18.80
CA VAL A 193 16.09 -52.49 -17.68
C VAL A 193 17.34 -51.66 -17.96
N VAL A 194 17.88 -51.71 -19.18
CA VAL A 194 19.06 -50.92 -19.57
C VAL A 194 18.76 -49.41 -19.51
N ASN A 195 17.62 -48.97 -20.02
CA ASN A 195 17.18 -47.57 -19.93
C ASN A 195 17.00 -47.12 -18.48
N TYR A 196 16.38 -47.96 -17.64
CA TYR A 196 16.12 -47.66 -16.25
C TYR A 196 17.39 -47.52 -15.41
N ILE A 197 18.38 -48.40 -15.63
CA ILE A 197 19.70 -48.32 -14.97
C ILE A 197 20.42 -47.03 -15.39
N PHE A 198 20.42 -46.72 -16.69
CA PHE A 198 21.05 -45.49 -17.20
C PHE A 198 20.41 -44.23 -16.61
N GLN A 199 19.09 -44.18 -16.58
CA GLN A 199 18.32 -43.09 -15.97
C GLN A 199 18.61 -42.93 -14.47
N THR A 200 18.76 -44.04 -13.75
CA THR A 200 19.10 -44.05 -12.32
C THR A 200 20.47 -43.43 -12.05
N ILE A 201 21.49 -43.80 -12.84
CA ILE A 201 22.86 -43.28 -12.70
C ILE A 201 22.90 -41.76 -12.94
N ILE A 202 22.22 -41.28 -13.99
CA ILE A 202 22.18 -39.86 -14.32
C ILE A 202 21.40 -39.06 -13.28
N SER A 203 20.30 -39.62 -12.78
CA SER A 203 19.47 -39.01 -11.74
C SER A 203 20.28 -38.76 -10.47
N TYR A 204 21.01 -39.77 -9.99
CA TYR A 204 21.84 -39.65 -8.79
C TYR A 204 22.87 -38.52 -8.91
N TYR A 205 23.52 -38.41 -10.07
CA TYR A 205 24.49 -37.35 -10.35
C TYR A 205 23.83 -35.95 -10.38
N TYR A 206 22.70 -35.83 -11.08
CA TYR A 206 21.97 -34.58 -11.25
C TYR A 206 21.41 -34.02 -9.92
N TYR A 207 20.75 -34.87 -9.15
CA TYR A 207 20.19 -34.49 -7.86
C TYR A 207 21.28 -34.11 -6.87
N GLY A 208 22.42 -34.81 -6.90
CA GLY A 208 23.60 -34.48 -6.11
C GLY A 208 24.06 -33.04 -6.32
N ILE A 209 24.31 -32.64 -7.57
CA ILE A 209 24.75 -31.29 -7.93
C ILE A 209 23.74 -30.23 -7.50
N SER A 210 22.46 -30.49 -7.74
CA SER A 210 21.39 -29.55 -7.41
C SER A 210 21.31 -29.35 -5.89
N ALA A 211 21.21 -30.43 -5.12
CA ALA A 211 21.18 -30.39 -3.66
C ALA A 211 22.41 -29.69 -3.09
N GLY A 212 23.60 -30.00 -3.60
CA GLY A 212 24.85 -29.39 -3.15
C GLY A 212 24.90 -27.88 -3.35
N SER A 213 24.45 -27.42 -4.52
CA SER A 213 24.40 -25.99 -4.85
C SER A 213 23.40 -25.21 -3.98
N ASP A 214 22.23 -25.81 -3.70
CA ASP A 214 21.15 -25.17 -2.98
C ASP A 214 21.48 -25.10 -1.47
N ILE A 215 22.08 -26.17 -0.94
CA ILE A 215 22.64 -26.22 0.42
C ILE A 215 23.68 -25.11 0.65
N ALA A 216 24.58 -24.89 -0.31
CA ALA A 216 25.61 -23.87 -0.20
C ALA A 216 25.02 -22.45 -0.12
N ILE A 217 23.92 -22.19 -0.81
CA ILE A 217 23.22 -20.91 -0.79
C ILE A 217 22.50 -20.73 0.55
N ILE A 218 21.76 -21.74 0.99
CA ILE A 218 21.04 -21.74 2.26
C ILE A 218 22.02 -21.47 3.41
N TYR A 219 23.19 -22.12 3.41
CA TYR A 219 24.24 -21.88 4.40
C TYR A 219 24.68 -20.40 4.47
N ASN A 220 24.93 -19.75 3.33
CA ASN A 220 25.36 -18.35 3.30
C ASN A 220 24.25 -17.36 3.69
N LEU A 221 22.98 -17.66 3.36
CA LEU A 221 21.82 -16.85 3.77
C LEU A 221 21.57 -16.94 5.27
N LEU A 222 21.59 -18.14 5.83
CA LEU A 222 21.42 -18.35 7.27
C LEU A 222 22.59 -17.76 8.07
N THR A 223 23.80 -17.83 7.52
CA THR A 223 24.96 -17.12 8.08
C THR A 223 24.71 -15.61 8.11
N ALA A 224 24.18 -15.00 7.04
CA ALA A 224 23.85 -13.57 7.05
C ALA A 224 22.85 -13.22 8.16
N SER A 225 21.80 -14.02 8.31
CA SER A 225 20.81 -13.86 9.37
C SER A 225 21.44 -13.97 10.76
N GLY A 226 22.31 -14.98 10.96
CA GLY A 226 22.96 -15.19 12.25
C GLY A 226 23.89 -14.05 12.66
N GLN A 227 24.53 -13.36 11.71
CA GLN A 227 25.32 -12.15 12.00
C GLN A 227 24.47 -11.00 12.52
N LEU A 228 23.22 -10.88 12.05
CA LEU A 228 22.27 -9.86 12.50
C LEU A 228 21.79 -10.16 13.92
N ASP A 229 21.50 -11.42 14.24
CA ASP A 229 21.11 -11.83 15.60
C ASP A 229 22.21 -11.51 16.62
N CYS A 230 23.48 -11.67 16.24
CA CYS A 230 24.62 -11.27 17.08
C CYS A 230 24.67 -9.76 17.33
N LEU A 231 24.37 -8.94 16.32
CA LEU A 231 24.28 -7.48 16.47
C LEU A 231 23.15 -7.09 17.42
N MET A 232 22.00 -7.75 17.32
CA MET A 232 20.87 -7.51 18.21
C MET A 232 21.20 -7.86 19.67
N ALA A 233 21.86 -9.00 19.91
CA ALA A 233 22.29 -9.38 21.26
C ALA A 233 23.25 -8.34 21.88
N LEU A 234 24.17 -7.76 21.09
CA LEU A 234 25.06 -6.69 21.54
C LEU A 234 24.33 -5.37 21.84
N VAL A 235 23.28 -5.03 21.09
CA VAL A 235 22.44 -3.86 21.35
C VAL A 235 21.61 -4.05 22.63
N GLU A 236 21.09 -5.25 22.86
CA GLU A 236 20.37 -5.57 24.10
C GLU A 236 21.31 -5.49 25.31
N GLU A 237 22.55 -5.97 25.21
CA GLU A 237 23.56 -5.76 26.26
C GLU A 237 23.87 -4.28 26.49
N LEU A 238 23.98 -3.47 25.43
CA LEU A 238 24.19 -2.03 25.58
C LEU A 238 23.04 -1.37 26.34
N ASN A 239 21.80 -1.79 26.08
CA ASN A 239 20.62 -1.30 26.82
C ASN A 239 20.67 -1.73 28.29
N ASP A 240 21.07 -2.97 28.59
CA ASP A 240 21.25 -3.46 29.96
C ASP A 240 22.35 -2.65 30.70
N GLN A 241 23.45 -2.34 30.01
CA GLN A 241 24.55 -1.53 30.56
C GLN A 241 24.18 -0.07 30.79
N LEU A 242 23.33 0.51 29.92
CA LEU A 242 22.76 1.85 30.09
C LEU A 242 21.83 1.91 31.30
N ALA A 243 21.01 0.89 31.51
CA ALA A 243 20.11 0.78 32.66
C ALA A 243 20.86 0.63 33.99
N GLN A 244 22.05 0.02 33.98
CA GLN A 244 22.89 -0.19 35.16
C GLN A 244 23.80 1.00 35.50
N GLY A 245 23.75 2.11 34.75
CA GLY A 245 24.52 3.32 35.04
C GLY A 245 26.03 3.16 34.85
N ILE A 246 26.47 2.27 33.94
CA ILE A 246 27.88 1.99 33.69
C ILE A 246 28.60 3.22 33.11
N ALA A 247 29.90 3.34 33.40
CA ALA A 247 30.73 4.48 32.99
C ALA A 247 30.61 4.82 31.48
N PRO A 248 30.47 6.11 31.11
CA PRO A 248 30.28 6.56 29.72
C PRO A 248 31.36 6.08 28.74
N THR A 249 32.57 5.83 29.21
CA THR A 249 33.69 5.32 28.40
C THR A 249 33.49 3.88 27.94
N ALA A 250 32.83 3.04 28.75
CA ALA A 250 32.50 1.66 28.39
C ALA A 250 31.34 1.61 27.38
N ILE A 251 30.31 2.45 27.58
CA ILE A 251 29.18 2.63 26.66
C ILE A 251 29.68 3.08 25.28
N ARG A 252 30.54 4.10 25.24
CA ARG A 252 31.14 4.60 23.98
C ARG A 252 31.91 3.50 23.24
N ARG A 253 32.67 2.66 23.97
CA ARG A 253 33.43 1.55 23.37
C ARG A 253 32.49 0.51 22.75
N LYS A 254 31.42 0.12 23.45
CA LYS A 254 30.42 -0.85 22.98
C LYS A 254 29.65 -0.33 21.76
N ILE A 255 29.30 0.96 21.73
CA ILE A 255 28.68 1.61 20.55
C ILE A 255 29.59 1.56 19.32
N LEU A 256 30.87 1.94 19.47
CA LEU A 256 31.84 1.91 18.37
C LEU A 256 32.02 0.51 17.80
N GLN A 257 32.00 -0.49 18.66
CA GLN A 257 32.09 -1.89 18.29
C GLN A 257 30.85 -2.39 17.53
N ILE A 258 29.65 -2.04 17.98
CA ILE A 258 28.39 -2.35 17.28
C ILE A 258 28.41 -1.73 15.87
N ILE A 259 28.90 -0.49 15.74
CA ILE A 259 29.05 0.18 14.45
C ILE A 259 30.02 -0.58 13.53
N GLN A 260 31.18 -1.01 14.05
CA GLN A 260 32.16 -1.78 13.28
C GLN A 260 31.60 -3.13 12.80
N LEU A 261 30.90 -3.86 13.68
CA LEU A 261 30.28 -5.14 13.32
C LEU A 261 29.13 -4.94 12.32
N HIS A 262 28.37 -3.85 12.43
CA HIS A 262 27.33 -3.51 11.47
C HIS A 262 27.90 -3.19 10.09
N GLN A 263 29.01 -2.43 10.03
CA GLN A 263 29.73 -2.17 8.78
C GLN A 263 30.25 -3.48 8.15
N PHE A 264 30.80 -4.38 8.98
CA PHE A 264 31.25 -5.69 8.54
C PHE A 264 30.11 -6.52 7.94
N HIS A 265 28.96 -6.58 8.61
CA HIS A 265 27.77 -7.25 8.13
C HIS A 265 27.25 -6.66 6.80
N ARG A 266 27.25 -5.32 6.67
CA ARG A 266 26.86 -4.64 5.42
C ARG A 266 27.77 -5.02 4.25
N GLU A 267 29.07 -5.17 4.48
CA GLU A 267 30.01 -5.65 3.45
C GLU A 267 29.81 -7.13 3.11
N TYR A 268 29.46 -7.98 4.09
CA TYR A 268 29.05 -9.35 3.82
C TYR A 268 27.83 -9.39 2.90
N LEU A 269 26.78 -8.64 3.22
CA LEU A 269 25.54 -8.55 2.42
C LEU A 269 25.82 -8.07 1.00
N LYS A 270 26.67 -7.04 0.81
CA LYS A 270 27.04 -6.58 -0.54
C LYS A 270 27.71 -7.69 -1.36
N LYS A 271 28.59 -8.48 -0.75
CA LYS A 271 29.26 -9.62 -1.42
C LYS A 271 28.28 -10.75 -1.70
N LEU A 272 27.39 -11.03 -0.76
CA LEU A 272 26.35 -12.05 -0.86
C LEU A 272 25.35 -11.71 -1.97
N THR A 273 24.85 -10.49 -2.02
CA THR A 273 23.94 -10.01 -3.08
C THR A 273 24.60 -10.09 -4.46
N LYS A 274 25.88 -9.74 -4.59
CA LYS A 274 26.64 -9.88 -5.86
C LYS A 274 26.86 -11.34 -6.27
N PHE A 275 26.92 -12.24 -5.31
CA PHE A 275 26.98 -13.68 -5.56
C PHE A 275 25.61 -14.19 -6.01
N LEU A 276 24.55 -13.86 -5.27
CA LEU A 276 23.20 -14.36 -5.51
C LEU A 276 22.57 -13.79 -6.79
N TYR A 277 22.68 -12.47 -7.05
CA TYR A 277 22.10 -11.83 -8.24
C TYR A 277 22.45 -12.58 -9.54
N LEU A 278 23.67 -13.07 -9.64
CA LEU A 278 24.18 -13.71 -10.84
C LEU A 278 23.90 -15.23 -10.87
N TYR A 279 23.75 -15.86 -9.70
CA TYR A 279 23.18 -17.21 -9.58
C TYR A 279 21.73 -17.21 -10.07
N HIS A 280 20.97 -16.18 -9.68
CA HIS A 280 19.58 -16.04 -10.07
C HIS A 280 19.36 -15.84 -11.55
N VAL A 281 20.22 -15.11 -12.26
CA VAL A 281 20.13 -15.02 -13.72
C VAL A 281 20.27 -16.40 -14.38
N GLY A 282 21.17 -17.25 -13.88
CA GLY A 282 21.33 -18.62 -14.37
C GLY A 282 20.21 -19.58 -13.94
N ALA A 283 19.75 -19.47 -12.70
CA ALA A 283 18.68 -20.29 -12.16
C ALA A 283 17.32 -19.92 -12.78
N ILE A 284 17.02 -18.63 -12.98
CA ILE A 284 15.81 -18.17 -13.68
C ILE A 284 15.81 -18.63 -15.14
N GLY A 285 16.92 -18.47 -15.86
CA GLY A 285 17.02 -18.93 -17.25
C GLY A 285 16.76 -20.43 -17.44
N SER A 286 17.06 -21.24 -16.43
CA SER A 286 16.82 -22.68 -16.44
C SER A 286 15.45 -23.10 -15.90
N THR A 287 14.81 -22.27 -15.08
CA THR A 287 13.47 -22.56 -14.54
C THR A 287 12.36 -22.04 -15.45
N ILE A 288 12.62 -21.08 -16.35
CA ILE A 288 11.63 -20.56 -17.31
C ILE A 288 11.02 -21.68 -18.18
N PHE A 289 11.81 -22.65 -18.64
CA PHE A 289 11.29 -23.80 -19.41
C PHE A 289 10.38 -24.72 -18.59
N SER A 290 10.62 -24.88 -17.28
CA SER A 290 9.78 -25.66 -16.36
C SER A 290 8.56 -24.87 -15.84
N ILE A 291 8.70 -23.55 -15.71
CA ILE A 291 7.67 -22.61 -15.26
C ILE A 291 6.63 -22.39 -16.36
N ILE A 292 7.02 -22.29 -17.64
CA ILE A 292 6.05 -22.15 -18.75
C ILE A 292 5.02 -23.29 -18.76
N ILE A 293 5.40 -24.49 -18.31
CA ILE A 293 4.50 -25.65 -18.21
C ILE A 293 3.70 -25.65 -16.90
N SER A 294 4.29 -25.22 -15.77
CA SER A 294 3.58 -25.18 -14.47
C SER A 294 2.64 -23.97 -14.32
N VAL A 295 2.93 -22.86 -15.00
CA VAL A 295 2.15 -21.61 -14.98
C VAL A 295 0.87 -21.71 -15.80
N LEU A 296 0.75 -22.70 -16.70
CA LEU A 296 -0.50 -22.96 -17.41
C LEU A 296 -1.57 -23.67 -16.55
N GLY A 297 -1.33 -23.94 -15.26
CA GLY A 297 -2.30 -24.67 -14.43
C GLY A 297 -2.41 -24.37 -12.93
N PHE A 298 -1.60 -23.51 -12.30
CA PHE A 298 -1.59 -23.40 -10.82
C PHE A 298 -1.44 -21.99 -10.23
N THR A 299 -1.69 -20.93 -10.98
CA THR A 299 -1.57 -19.56 -10.44
C THR A 299 -2.68 -19.18 -9.46
N ASP A 300 -3.89 -19.72 -9.63
CA ASP A 300 -5.06 -19.12 -8.95
C ASP A 300 -5.27 -19.67 -7.54
N GLU A 301 -4.99 -20.96 -7.31
CA GLU A 301 -5.25 -21.64 -6.04
C GLU A 301 -4.24 -21.27 -4.95
N LEU A 302 -2.97 -21.04 -5.31
CA LEU A 302 -1.92 -20.62 -4.37
C LEU A 302 -2.10 -19.16 -3.93
N ILE A 303 -2.53 -18.30 -4.86
CA ILE A 303 -2.84 -16.89 -4.58
C ILE A 303 -4.08 -16.80 -3.67
N ALA A 304 -5.11 -17.62 -3.92
CA ALA A 304 -6.29 -17.71 -3.06
C ALA A 304 -5.95 -18.23 -1.65
N THR A 305 -5.06 -19.24 -1.55
CA THR A 305 -4.67 -19.83 -0.25
C THR A 305 -3.83 -18.87 0.60
N VAL A 306 -2.94 -18.08 -0.02
CA VAL A 306 -2.15 -17.05 0.68
C VAL A 306 -3.02 -15.83 1.05
N GLY A 307 -4.02 -15.50 0.23
CA GLY A 307 -5.00 -14.44 0.49
C GLY A 307 -5.96 -14.74 1.66
N ALA A 308 -6.19 -16.02 1.98
CA ALA A 308 -7.11 -16.46 3.02
C ALA A 308 -6.55 -16.38 4.47
N ILE A 309 -5.28 -16.00 4.67
CA ILE A 309 -4.70 -15.83 6.00
C ILE A 309 -5.26 -14.54 6.66
N LYS A 310 -5.81 -14.64 7.87
CA LYS A 310 -6.33 -13.49 8.64
C LYS A 310 -5.20 -12.74 9.36
N TRP A 311 -4.60 -11.78 8.65
CA TRP A 311 -3.43 -10.99 9.03
C TRP A 311 -3.57 -10.15 10.31
N ASP A 312 -4.81 -9.87 10.71
CA ASP A 312 -5.23 -9.04 11.85
C ASP A 312 -5.08 -9.73 13.21
N ARG A 313 -4.82 -11.03 13.24
CA ARG A 313 -4.74 -11.84 14.49
C ARG A 313 -3.32 -12.23 14.90
N LEU A 314 -2.32 -11.69 14.22
CA LEU A 314 -0.90 -12.02 14.45
C LEU A 314 -0.31 -11.12 15.55
N THR A 315 0.40 -11.73 16.50
CA THR A 315 1.10 -11.03 17.60
C THR A 315 2.29 -10.20 17.09
N SER A 316 2.77 -9.25 17.89
CA SER A 316 3.92 -8.38 17.54
C SER A 316 5.22 -9.16 17.23
N VAL A 317 5.40 -10.34 17.83
CA VAL A 317 6.51 -11.25 17.55
C VAL A 317 6.32 -11.96 16.20
N GLU A 318 5.09 -12.34 15.86
CA GLU A 318 4.74 -12.93 14.57
C GLU A 318 4.84 -11.91 13.43
N MET A 319 4.45 -10.65 13.68
CA MET A 319 4.65 -9.55 12.74
C MET A 319 6.13 -9.20 12.53
N LYS A 320 6.98 -9.32 13.55
CA LYS A 320 8.44 -9.11 13.42
C LYS A 320 9.11 -10.23 12.62
N ASN A 321 8.70 -11.48 12.83
CA ASN A 321 9.13 -12.63 12.02
C ASN A 321 8.63 -12.53 10.58
N MET A 322 7.43 -11.98 10.37
CA MET A 322 6.84 -11.81 9.06
C MET A 322 7.40 -10.58 8.33
N ASN A 323 7.86 -9.54 9.04
CA ASN A 323 8.64 -8.44 8.45
C ASN A 323 10.05 -8.89 8.06
N LEU A 324 10.64 -9.84 8.77
CA LEU A 324 11.87 -10.51 8.32
C LEU A 324 11.58 -11.31 7.02
N VAL A 325 10.46 -12.03 6.95
CA VAL A 325 9.99 -12.71 5.73
C VAL A 325 9.63 -11.73 4.60
N LEU A 326 9.08 -10.55 4.91
CA LEU A 326 8.72 -9.49 3.96
C LEU A 326 9.97 -8.76 3.44
N THR A 327 10.94 -8.51 4.30
CA THR A 327 12.27 -7.98 3.92
C THR A 327 13.04 -8.99 3.06
N ILE A 328 12.84 -10.28 3.32
CA ILE A 328 13.35 -11.40 2.51
C ILE A 328 12.58 -11.55 1.17
N THR A 329 11.31 -11.13 1.08
CA THR A 329 10.46 -11.25 -0.13
C THR A 329 10.36 -9.97 -0.96
N GLN A 330 10.89 -8.83 -0.51
CA GLN A 330 11.08 -7.62 -1.33
C GLN A 330 12.14 -7.78 -2.44
N ASN A 331 12.74 -8.97 -2.56
CA ASN A 331 13.47 -9.41 -3.74
C ASN A 331 12.98 -10.84 -4.12
N PRO A 332 11.88 -10.97 -4.89
CA PRO A 332 11.19 -12.25 -5.12
C PRO A 332 12.01 -13.28 -5.90
N ILE A 333 13.18 -12.89 -6.38
CA ILE A 333 14.08 -13.75 -7.14
C ILE A 333 14.94 -14.65 -6.20
N LEU A 334 15.08 -14.31 -4.92
CA LEU A 334 16.14 -14.87 -4.08
C LEU A 334 15.81 -16.15 -3.29
N LEU A 335 14.54 -16.35 -2.92
CA LEU A 335 14.11 -17.52 -2.14
C LEU A 335 12.97 -18.32 -2.77
N MET A 336 12.29 -17.76 -3.78
CA MET A 336 11.29 -18.54 -4.52
C MET A 336 11.94 -19.60 -5.40
N LEU A 337 13.21 -19.46 -5.83
CA LEU A 337 13.76 -20.44 -6.76
C LEU A 337 14.04 -21.83 -6.16
N PRO A 338 14.59 -22.04 -4.95
CA PRO A 338 14.74 -23.40 -4.43
C PRO A 338 13.38 -24.11 -4.25
N ALA A 339 12.38 -23.41 -3.72
CA ALA A 339 11.03 -23.94 -3.50
C ALA A 339 10.17 -24.04 -4.78
N ALA A 340 10.32 -23.13 -5.75
CA ALA A 340 9.67 -23.22 -7.05
C ALA A 340 10.35 -24.25 -7.96
N THR A 341 11.67 -24.44 -7.84
CA THR A 341 12.36 -25.60 -8.44
C THR A 341 11.80 -26.89 -7.84
N PHE A 342 11.58 -26.91 -6.52
CA PHE A 342 11.02 -28.05 -5.78
C PHE A 342 9.56 -28.38 -6.17
N VAL A 343 8.72 -27.37 -6.38
CA VAL A 343 7.31 -27.55 -6.79
C VAL A 343 7.17 -27.84 -8.29
N CYS A 344 7.92 -27.13 -9.16
CA CYS A 344 7.94 -27.39 -10.60
C CYS A 344 8.56 -28.76 -10.95
N GLN A 345 9.46 -29.29 -10.10
CA GLN A 345 9.99 -30.65 -10.24
C GLN A 345 8.93 -31.75 -10.06
N TRP A 346 7.82 -31.45 -9.38
CA TRP A 346 6.90 -32.47 -8.87
C TRP A 346 5.50 -32.44 -9.46
N GLY A 347 5.04 -31.31 -10.02
CA GLY A 347 3.76 -31.23 -10.72
C GLY A 347 3.66 -32.19 -11.92
N ILE A 348 4.79 -32.61 -12.50
CA ILE A 348 4.83 -33.36 -13.76
C ILE A 348 4.91 -34.89 -13.54
N VAL A 349 5.35 -35.36 -12.36
CA VAL A 349 5.49 -36.80 -12.06
C VAL A 349 4.16 -37.45 -11.64
N PHE A 350 3.24 -36.69 -11.04
CA PHE A 350 1.96 -37.24 -10.55
C PHE A 350 0.79 -37.19 -11.55
N PHE A 351 0.88 -36.36 -12.61
CA PHE A 351 -0.20 -36.20 -13.58
C PHE A 351 -0.46 -37.36 -14.57
N PRO A 352 0.48 -38.27 -14.90
CA PRO A 352 0.18 -39.30 -15.91
C PRO A 352 -0.76 -40.41 -15.39
N VAL A 353 -0.90 -40.60 -14.07
CA VAL A 353 -1.73 -41.68 -13.52
C VAL A 353 -3.23 -41.35 -13.59
N ALA A 354 -3.60 -40.07 -13.77
CA ALA A 354 -4.99 -39.63 -13.77
C ALA A 354 -5.63 -39.45 -15.17
N GLY A 355 -4.87 -39.65 -16.26
CA GLY A 355 -5.21 -39.12 -17.58
C GLY A 355 -5.37 -40.12 -18.75
N ALA A 356 -5.59 -41.42 -18.53
CA ALA A 356 -5.85 -42.36 -19.63
C ALA A 356 -7.38 -42.54 -19.88
N PRO A 357 -7.92 -42.26 -21.08
CA PRO A 357 -9.30 -42.59 -21.42
C PRO A 357 -9.44 -44.05 -21.91
N LYS A 358 -10.22 -44.82 -21.13
CA LYS A 358 -10.93 -46.11 -21.37
C LYS A 358 -10.72 -46.90 -22.68
N GLN A 359 -10.64 -48.23 -22.54
CA GLN A 359 -11.62 -49.16 -23.12
C GLN A 359 -11.69 -50.52 -22.37
N HIS A 360 -12.91 -50.91 -21.96
CA HIS A 360 -13.40 -52.23 -21.55
C HIS A 360 -12.67 -53.11 -20.50
N HIS A 361 -13.10 -53.04 -19.23
CA HIS A 361 -13.90 -54.07 -18.52
C HIS A 361 -14.00 -53.76 -17.02
N ARG A 362 -14.95 -54.44 -16.35
CA ARG A 362 -15.49 -54.17 -15.01
C ARG A 362 -14.50 -54.37 -13.85
N PRO A 363 -14.78 -53.78 -12.67
CA PRO A 363 -13.78 -53.49 -11.64
C PRO A 363 -13.59 -54.66 -10.68
N PHE A 364 -12.34 -54.96 -10.32
CA PHE A 364 -12.07 -55.66 -9.06
C PHE A 364 -10.68 -55.29 -8.48
N LEU A 365 -10.68 -55.04 -7.16
CA LEU A 365 -9.56 -54.86 -6.19
C LEU A 365 -8.96 -53.47 -5.88
N ALA A 366 -9.17 -52.40 -6.65
CA ALA A 366 -8.72 -51.05 -6.23
C ALA A 366 -9.66 -50.33 -5.23
N GLY A 367 -10.86 -50.87 -5.00
CA GLY A 367 -11.90 -50.26 -4.14
C GLY A 367 -11.83 -50.60 -2.64
N LYS A 368 -10.91 -51.47 -2.21
CA LYS A 368 -10.81 -51.89 -0.79
C LYS A 368 -9.64 -51.26 -0.02
N PHE A 369 -8.59 -50.78 -0.67
CA PHE A 369 -7.50 -50.05 0.01
C PHE A 369 -7.83 -48.56 0.24
N LEU A 370 -8.68 -47.95 -0.59
CA LEU A 370 -9.12 -46.56 -0.42
C LEU A 370 -10.29 -46.36 0.56
N ARG A 371 -10.92 -47.43 1.07
CA ARG A 371 -12.01 -47.34 2.07
C ARG A 371 -11.56 -47.47 3.52
N LEU A 372 -10.28 -47.73 3.80
CA LEU A 372 -9.76 -47.87 5.17
C LEU A 372 -8.97 -46.65 5.68
N SER A 373 -8.71 -45.63 4.86
CA SER A 373 -8.05 -44.38 5.31
C SER A 373 -8.96 -43.14 5.32
N GLN A 374 -10.19 -43.22 4.81
CA GLN A 374 -11.08 -42.05 4.70
C GLN A 374 -12.02 -41.79 5.89
N ASN A 375 -12.09 -42.67 6.91
CA ASN A 375 -13.18 -42.61 7.90
C ASN A 375 -12.86 -42.10 9.32
N ARG A 376 -11.73 -41.41 9.58
CA ARG A 376 -11.54 -40.72 10.87
C ARG A 376 -11.00 -39.29 10.84
N TYR A 377 -10.73 -38.71 9.67
CA TYR A 377 -10.31 -37.30 9.56
C TYR A 377 -11.14 -36.46 8.58
N ALA A 378 -12.08 -37.06 7.84
CA ALA A 378 -12.93 -36.35 6.88
C ALA A 378 -14.16 -35.65 7.51
N HIS A 379 -14.52 -35.96 8.77
CA HIS A 379 -15.67 -35.32 9.44
C HIS A 379 -15.36 -33.99 10.14
N LEU A 380 -14.10 -33.54 10.20
CA LEU A 380 -13.76 -32.20 10.70
C LEU A 380 -13.54 -31.15 9.61
N LEU A 381 -13.51 -31.55 8.33
CA LEU A 381 -13.24 -30.66 7.19
C LEU A 381 -14.42 -30.50 6.21
N LEU A 382 -15.49 -31.32 6.35
CA LEU A 382 -16.62 -31.33 5.42
C LEU A 382 -17.92 -30.69 5.97
N VAL A 383 -17.81 -29.78 6.94
CA VAL A 383 -18.92 -28.91 7.39
C VAL A 383 -18.66 -27.42 7.08
N ALA A 384 -17.51 -27.06 6.49
CA ALA A 384 -17.18 -25.67 6.19
C ALA A 384 -17.13 -25.30 4.70
N VAL A 385 -17.44 -26.21 3.77
CA VAL A 385 -17.37 -25.94 2.32
C VAL A 385 -18.65 -26.36 1.61
N THR A 386 -19.78 -25.86 2.11
CA THR A 386 -21.03 -25.78 1.36
C THR A 386 -21.64 -24.39 1.52
N MET A 387 -20.93 -23.37 1.01
CA MET A 387 -21.55 -22.18 0.42
C MET A 387 -20.72 -21.81 -0.81
N GLY A 388 -21.11 -22.36 -1.95
CA GLY A 388 -20.61 -21.88 -3.25
C GLY A 388 -21.18 -20.49 -3.52
N ALA A 389 -20.32 -19.57 -3.92
CA ALA A 389 -20.70 -18.35 -4.63
C ALA A 389 -20.24 -18.51 -6.07
N ASP A 390 -21.15 -18.30 -7.02
CA ASP A 390 -20.92 -18.37 -8.46
C ASP A 390 -19.74 -17.49 -8.91
N GLU A 391 -18.89 -18.02 -9.80
CA GLU A 391 -18.00 -17.20 -10.65
C GLU A 391 -18.86 -16.40 -11.63
N GLU A 392 -19.32 -15.21 -11.22
CA GLU A 392 -19.89 -14.25 -12.16
C GLU A 392 -18.79 -13.63 -13.03
N SER A 393 -19.01 -13.68 -14.35
CA SER A 393 -18.16 -13.04 -15.36
C SER A 393 -17.92 -11.55 -15.06
N SER A 394 -16.69 -11.06 -15.25
CA SER A 394 -16.35 -9.65 -15.00
C SER A 394 -17.21 -8.71 -15.86
N PRO A 395 -17.83 -7.65 -15.28
CA PRO A 395 -18.74 -6.77 -16.00
C PRO A 395 -18.00 -5.96 -17.08
N ILE A 396 -18.62 -5.82 -18.27
CA ILE A 396 -18.10 -5.00 -19.37
C ILE A 396 -19.12 -3.90 -19.69
N VAL A 397 -18.66 -2.65 -19.74
CA VAL A 397 -19.47 -1.48 -20.13
C VAL A 397 -18.84 -0.80 -21.34
N SER A 398 -19.62 -0.62 -22.41
CA SER A 398 -19.19 0.10 -23.61
C SER A 398 -19.55 1.57 -23.50
N LEU A 399 -18.55 2.46 -23.61
CA LEU A 399 -18.75 3.90 -23.70
C LEU A 399 -18.82 4.30 -25.18
N PRO A 400 -19.88 5.02 -25.61
CA PRO A 400 -19.96 5.55 -26.97
C PRO A 400 -18.72 6.35 -27.31
N VAL A 401 -18.18 6.19 -28.52
CA VAL A 401 -17.01 6.91 -29.04
C VAL A 401 -15.67 6.54 -28.36
N LEU A 402 -15.62 6.28 -27.05
CA LEU A 402 -14.37 6.01 -26.32
C LEU A 402 -13.89 4.56 -26.42
N GLY A 403 -14.77 3.57 -26.25
CA GLY A 403 -14.37 2.16 -26.18
C GLY A 403 -14.99 1.41 -25.00
N ALA A 404 -14.59 0.16 -24.77
CA ALA A 404 -15.15 -0.67 -23.71
C ALA A 404 -14.26 -0.71 -22.46
N LEU A 405 -14.88 -0.89 -21.30
CA LEU A 405 -14.23 -1.02 -19.99
C LEU A 405 -14.58 -2.36 -19.37
N ARG A 406 -13.59 -3.05 -18.78
CA ARG A 406 -13.80 -4.22 -17.92
C ARG A 406 -13.69 -3.81 -16.46
N GLY A 407 -14.78 -3.94 -15.71
CA GLY A 407 -14.83 -3.68 -14.27
C GLY A 407 -14.68 -4.96 -13.44
N SER A 408 -14.87 -4.83 -12.14
CA SER A 408 -14.96 -5.94 -11.18
C SER A 408 -16.19 -5.79 -10.29
N THR A 409 -16.37 -6.69 -9.34
CA THR A 409 -17.46 -6.65 -8.36
C THR A 409 -16.91 -6.59 -6.93
N SER A 410 -17.68 -6.00 -6.04
CA SER A 410 -17.49 -5.96 -4.59
C SER A 410 -18.85 -6.07 -3.89
N ALA A 411 -18.89 -5.89 -2.56
CA ALA A 411 -20.10 -6.02 -1.77
C ALA A 411 -20.27 -4.87 -0.78
N GLY A 412 -21.52 -4.49 -0.50
CA GLY A 412 -21.89 -3.54 0.54
C GLY A 412 -21.54 -4.06 1.95
N ALA A 413 -21.27 -3.14 2.88
CA ALA A 413 -20.75 -3.46 4.21
C ALA A 413 -21.75 -4.14 5.16
N TRP A 414 -23.06 -3.94 4.98
CA TRP A 414 -24.10 -4.39 5.90
C TRP A 414 -24.98 -5.48 5.31
N THR A 415 -25.39 -5.32 4.05
CA THR A 415 -26.32 -6.27 3.38
C THR A 415 -25.61 -7.27 2.49
N GLY A 416 -24.31 -7.08 2.22
CA GLY A 416 -23.57 -7.87 1.23
C GLY A 416 -24.07 -7.64 -0.19
N ARG A 417 -24.83 -6.56 -0.43
CA ARG A 417 -25.37 -6.21 -1.74
C ARG A 417 -24.23 -6.09 -2.76
N LYS A 418 -24.40 -6.73 -3.92
CA LYS A 418 -23.43 -6.67 -5.01
C LYS A 418 -23.24 -5.24 -5.52
N ILE A 419 -21.98 -4.85 -5.68
CA ILE A 419 -21.55 -3.57 -6.23
C ILE A 419 -20.69 -3.85 -7.47
N TYR A 420 -21.02 -3.24 -8.59
CA TYR A 420 -20.16 -3.14 -9.77
C TYR A 420 -19.18 -1.97 -9.59
N GLN A 421 -17.91 -2.19 -9.91
CA GLN A 421 -16.88 -1.15 -9.79
C GLN A 421 -16.01 -1.05 -11.05
N PHE A 422 -15.79 0.17 -11.50
CA PHE A 422 -14.93 0.54 -12.62
C PHE A 422 -13.93 1.57 -12.13
N LEU A 423 -12.69 1.14 -11.92
CA LEU A 423 -11.66 1.87 -11.21
C LEU A 423 -10.60 2.41 -12.18
N GLY A 424 -10.07 3.60 -11.91
CA GLY A 424 -8.96 4.17 -12.69
C GLY A 424 -9.32 4.55 -14.13
N VAL A 425 -10.60 4.87 -14.38
CA VAL A 425 -11.08 5.25 -15.72
C VAL A 425 -10.58 6.66 -16.02
N HIS A 426 -9.82 6.82 -17.12
CA HIS A 426 -9.25 8.12 -17.47
C HIS A 426 -10.33 9.00 -18.10
N TYR A 427 -10.49 10.22 -17.57
CA TYR A 427 -11.38 11.22 -18.16
C TYR A 427 -10.62 12.27 -18.97
N ALA A 428 -9.29 12.32 -18.81
CA ALA A 428 -8.41 13.23 -19.52
C ALA A 428 -7.18 12.52 -20.11
N GLN A 429 -6.46 13.21 -20.99
CA GLN A 429 -5.13 12.83 -21.47
C GLN A 429 -4.05 13.11 -20.41
N PRO A 430 -2.86 12.48 -20.52
CA PRO A 430 -1.73 12.74 -19.63
C PRO A 430 -1.33 14.22 -19.61
N THR A 431 -1.03 14.73 -18.41
CA THR A 431 -0.63 16.13 -18.20
C THR A 431 0.88 16.33 -18.09
N GLY A 432 1.68 15.29 -18.31
CA GLY A 432 3.14 15.38 -18.30
C GLY A 432 3.72 16.09 -19.53
N GLY A 433 5.02 16.41 -19.45
CA GLY A 433 5.77 17.01 -20.56
C GLY A 433 5.22 18.38 -20.97
N GLY A 434 4.97 18.59 -22.27
CA GLY A 434 4.46 19.87 -22.80
C GLY A 434 3.06 20.26 -22.32
N ASN A 435 2.31 19.31 -21.73
CA ASN A 435 0.99 19.56 -21.15
C ASN A 435 1.05 19.96 -19.65
N ARG A 436 2.25 20.00 -19.05
CA ARG A 436 2.38 20.38 -17.64
C ARG A 436 1.91 21.82 -17.45
N PHE A 437 1.12 22.04 -16.40
CA PHE A 437 0.43 23.30 -16.08
C PHE A 437 -0.61 23.79 -17.11
N LYS A 438 -0.88 23.01 -18.17
CA LYS A 438 -1.86 23.38 -19.19
C LYS A 438 -3.26 22.84 -18.86
N PRO A 439 -4.33 23.43 -19.43
CA PRO A 439 -5.67 22.91 -19.28
C PRO A 439 -5.77 21.42 -19.66
N PRO A 440 -6.56 20.61 -18.92
CA PRO A 440 -6.69 19.20 -19.23
C PRO A 440 -7.45 19.02 -20.55
N GLN A 441 -7.06 17.99 -21.31
CA GLN A 441 -7.71 17.65 -22.58
C GLN A 441 -8.54 16.38 -22.43
N LYS A 442 -9.68 16.31 -23.12
CA LYS A 442 -10.55 15.11 -23.14
C LYS A 442 -9.74 13.86 -23.49
N VAL A 443 -10.01 12.76 -22.78
CA VAL A 443 -9.42 11.45 -23.07
C VAL A 443 -9.70 11.04 -24.52
N LEU A 444 -8.70 10.42 -25.17
CA LEU A 444 -8.86 9.89 -26.52
C LEU A 444 -9.53 8.51 -26.51
N PRO A 445 -10.27 8.16 -27.58
CA PRO A 445 -10.76 6.80 -27.77
C PRO A 445 -9.65 5.74 -27.74
N TRP A 446 -9.98 4.57 -27.21
CA TRP A 446 -9.11 3.38 -27.21
C TRP A 446 -9.77 2.23 -27.97
N GLN A 447 -8.93 1.34 -28.51
CA GLN A 447 -9.38 0.12 -29.18
C GLN A 447 -9.52 -1.03 -28.18
N GLY A 448 -10.56 -1.85 -28.37
CA GLY A 448 -10.82 -3.02 -27.53
C GLY A 448 -11.37 -2.66 -26.14
N VAL A 449 -11.03 -3.51 -25.16
CA VAL A 449 -11.53 -3.42 -23.78
C VAL A 449 -10.38 -2.98 -22.87
N LYS A 450 -10.48 -1.78 -22.29
CA LYS A 450 -9.53 -1.26 -21.30
C LYS A 450 -9.85 -1.81 -19.91
N ASP A 451 -8.81 -2.22 -19.19
CA ASP A 451 -8.94 -2.73 -17.84
C ASP A 451 -9.25 -1.59 -16.85
N ALA A 452 -10.35 -1.71 -16.12
CA ALA A 452 -10.80 -0.82 -15.07
C ALA A 452 -11.06 -1.60 -13.76
N THR A 453 -10.29 -2.66 -13.51
CA THR A 453 -10.38 -3.46 -12.29
C THR A 453 -9.47 -2.95 -11.16
N ARG A 454 -8.63 -1.93 -11.42
CA ARG A 454 -7.63 -1.39 -10.48
C ARG A 454 -7.71 0.12 -10.40
N HIS A 455 -7.49 0.66 -9.21
CA HIS A 455 -7.41 2.12 -9.03
C HIS A 455 -6.27 2.73 -9.86
N GLY A 456 -6.54 3.93 -10.38
CA GLY A 456 -5.52 4.76 -11.02
C GLY A 456 -4.45 5.24 -10.03
N LEU A 457 -3.36 5.78 -10.55
CA LEU A 457 -2.31 6.35 -9.71
C LEU A 457 -2.81 7.62 -9.00
N PRO A 458 -2.41 7.82 -7.73
CA PRO A 458 -2.58 9.11 -7.09
C PRO A 458 -1.77 10.17 -7.82
N CYS A 459 -2.28 11.41 -7.86
CA CYS A 459 -1.49 12.51 -8.40
C CYS A 459 -0.23 12.77 -7.56
N PRO A 460 0.88 13.23 -8.17
CA PRO A 460 2.16 13.40 -7.49
C PRO A 460 2.06 14.23 -6.21
N GLN A 461 2.55 13.66 -5.10
CA GLN A 461 2.54 14.27 -3.77
C GLN A 461 3.65 13.68 -2.88
N LEU A 462 4.20 14.46 -1.94
CA LEU A 462 5.34 14.01 -1.11
C LEU A 462 5.01 12.87 -0.17
N LYS A 463 3.80 12.86 0.41
CA LYS A 463 3.35 11.82 1.36
C LYS A 463 3.37 10.41 0.75
N GLN A 464 3.31 10.33 -0.57
CA GLN A 464 3.27 9.08 -1.32
C GLN A 464 4.52 8.87 -2.19
N ILE A 465 5.59 9.65 -1.97
CA ILE A 465 6.84 9.54 -2.74
C ILE A 465 7.39 8.11 -2.75
N SER A 466 7.23 7.36 -1.64
CA SER A 466 7.69 5.97 -1.53
C SER A 466 7.01 5.04 -2.54
N LEU A 467 5.73 5.27 -2.87
CA LEU A 467 4.98 4.50 -3.88
C LEU A 467 5.60 4.66 -5.29
N PHE A 468 6.40 5.70 -5.51
CA PHE A 468 7.07 5.98 -6.78
C PHE A 468 8.58 5.66 -6.75
N THR A 469 9.14 5.24 -5.62
CA THR A 469 10.58 4.94 -5.46
C THR A 469 10.98 3.48 -5.71
N GLY A 470 10.04 2.56 -5.86
CA GLY A 470 10.31 1.12 -6.06
C GLY A 470 10.10 0.66 -7.49
N LYS A 471 11.19 0.35 -8.23
CA LYS A 471 11.35 -0.49 -9.46
C LYS A 471 10.25 -0.62 -10.54
N ALA A 472 9.16 0.13 -10.51
CA ALA A 472 8.24 0.34 -11.60
C ALA A 472 8.00 1.84 -11.66
N PHE A 473 8.85 2.57 -12.41
CA PHE A 473 8.42 3.85 -12.92
C PHE A 473 7.14 3.56 -13.73
N ALA A 474 5.99 4.04 -13.24
CA ALA A 474 4.89 4.28 -14.14
C ALA A 474 5.44 5.19 -15.26
N PRO A 475 5.15 4.91 -16.55
CA PRO A 475 5.78 5.62 -17.66
C PRO A 475 5.67 7.15 -17.54
N ASP A 476 4.61 7.65 -16.90
CA ASP A 476 4.40 9.05 -16.55
C ASP A 476 3.67 9.16 -15.18
N PRO A 477 4.29 9.68 -14.11
CA PRO A 477 3.63 9.88 -12.82
C PRO A 477 2.60 11.02 -12.84
N GLU A 478 2.59 11.89 -13.85
CA GLU A 478 1.58 12.95 -14.04
C GLU A 478 0.31 12.43 -14.74
N ASP A 479 0.31 11.18 -15.22
CA ASP A 479 -0.89 10.50 -15.73
C ASP A 479 -1.77 10.00 -14.57
N CYS A 480 -2.48 10.93 -13.94
CA CYS A 480 -3.26 10.68 -12.71
C CYS A 480 -4.75 11.06 -12.80
N LEU A 481 -5.18 11.63 -13.94
CA LEU A 481 -6.55 12.17 -14.13
C LEU A 481 -7.57 11.06 -14.40
N THR A 482 -8.05 10.46 -13.32
CA THR A 482 -8.94 9.30 -13.33
C THR A 482 -10.18 9.49 -12.45
N VAL A 483 -11.24 8.76 -12.77
CA VAL A 483 -12.42 8.56 -11.94
C VAL A 483 -12.57 7.08 -11.59
N SER A 484 -13.16 6.80 -10.43
CA SER A 484 -13.70 5.47 -10.11
C SER A 484 -15.22 5.56 -9.97
N ILE A 485 -15.93 4.61 -10.59
CA ILE A 485 -17.39 4.54 -10.63
C ILE A 485 -17.83 3.28 -9.89
N TYR A 486 -18.82 3.42 -9.02
CA TYR A 486 -19.45 2.32 -8.30
C TYR A 486 -20.97 2.38 -8.48
N SER A 487 -21.58 1.25 -8.78
CA SER A 487 -23.03 1.15 -9.00
C SER A 487 -23.56 -0.21 -8.59
N THR A 488 -24.81 -0.29 -8.14
CA THR A 488 -25.48 -1.57 -7.86
C THR A 488 -26.30 -2.09 -9.05
N ASP A 489 -26.52 -1.26 -10.07
CA ASP A 489 -27.33 -1.56 -11.24
C ASP A 489 -26.84 -0.75 -12.44
N LEU A 490 -26.33 -1.42 -13.48
CA LEU A 490 -25.78 -0.78 -14.68
C LEU A 490 -26.85 -0.33 -15.69
N ALA A 491 -28.09 -0.81 -15.55
CA ALA A 491 -29.22 -0.45 -16.43
C ALA A 491 -30.17 0.56 -15.78
N GLY A 492 -29.92 0.93 -14.53
CA GLY A 492 -30.74 1.87 -13.78
C GLY A 492 -30.59 3.32 -14.24
N ARG A 493 -31.27 4.21 -13.50
CA ARG A 493 -31.13 5.66 -13.63
C ARG A 493 -31.19 6.28 -12.24
N LYS A 494 -30.08 6.13 -11.50
CA LYS A 494 -29.98 6.44 -10.07
C LYS A 494 -29.30 7.78 -9.83
N PRO A 495 -29.60 8.49 -8.72
CA PRO A 495 -28.87 9.71 -8.36
C PRO A 495 -27.36 9.46 -8.29
N VAL A 496 -26.59 10.39 -8.86
CA VAL A 496 -25.13 10.31 -8.91
C VAL A 496 -24.55 11.18 -7.80
N MET A 497 -23.67 10.61 -6.99
CA MET A 497 -22.89 11.32 -5.99
C MET A 497 -21.43 11.36 -6.44
N ALA A 498 -20.94 12.54 -6.82
CA ALA A 498 -19.56 12.75 -7.25
C ALA A 498 -18.73 13.32 -6.09
N PHE A 499 -17.74 12.56 -5.61
CA PHE A 499 -16.89 12.94 -4.48
C PHE A 499 -15.59 13.61 -4.94
N VAL A 500 -15.30 14.79 -4.37
CA VAL A 500 -14.04 15.51 -4.52
C VAL A 500 -13.25 15.40 -3.21
N HIS A 501 -12.07 14.79 -3.27
CA HIS A 501 -11.26 14.58 -2.07
C HIS A 501 -10.59 15.87 -1.56
N GLY A 502 -10.35 15.92 -0.25
CA GLY A 502 -9.56 16.98 0.40
C GLY A 502 -8.05 16.71 0.39
N GLY A 503 -7.34 17.40 1.29
CA GLY A 503 -5.88 17.30 1.45
C GLY A 503 -5.12 18.61 1.16
N GLY A 504 -5.73 19.75 1.50
CA GLY A 504 -5.13 21.08 1.35
C GLY A 504 -4.64 21.40 -0.07
N PHE A 505 -5.27 20.81 -1.09
CA PHE A 505 -4.91 20.88 -2.51
C PHE A 505 -3.52 20.31 -2.89
N HIS A 506 -2.75 19.72 -1.97
CA HIS A 506 -1.40 19.20 -2.26
C HIS A 506 -1.19 17.72 -1.90
N GLU A 507 -2.17 17.10 -1.25
CA GLU A 507 -2.21 15.67 -1.01
C GLU A 507 -3.65 15.13 -1.13
N GLY A 508 -3.81 13.81 -1.07
CA GLY A 508 -5.09 13.14 -1.18
C GLY A 508 -5.15 12.15 -2.34
N CYS A 509 -6.11 11.25 -2.27
CA CYS A 509 -6.36 10.23 -3.29
C CYS A 509 -7.82 9.79 -3.20
N ALA A 510 -8.43 9.47 -4.34
CA ALA A 510 -9.79 8.98 -4.55
C ALA A 510 -9.92 7.48 -4.22
N LYS A 511 -8.80 6.74 -4.21
CA LYS A 511 -8.79 5.32 -3.80
C LYS A 511 -9.16 5.11 -2.33
N ASN A 512 -9.12 6.16 -1.51
CA ASN A 512 -9.42 6.10 -0.08
C ASN A 512 -10.92 6.24 0.22
N GLN A 513 -11.78 6.23 -0.81
CA GLN A 513 -13.19 6.61 -0.77
C GLN A 513 -13.96 5.57 -1.57
N THR A 514 -14.15 4.43 -0.95
CA THR A 514 -14.76 3.25 -1.55
C THR A 514 -16.26 3.17 -1.20
N ALA A 515 -16.99 2.38 -1.96
CA ALA A 515 -18.46 2.45 -2.04
C ALA A 515 -19.25 1.75 -0.93
N GLU A 516 -18.59 0.96 -0.07
CA GLU A 516 -19.22 -0.08 0.74
C GLU A 516 -20.31 0.42 1.69
N TYR A 517 -20.23 1.68 2.15
CA TYR A 517 -21.26 2.28 3.00
C TYR A 517 -22.34 3.00 2.17
N LEU A 518 -21.95 3.86 1.23
CA LEU A 518 -22.91 4.65 0.43
C LEU A 518 -23.80 3.79 -0.47
N LEU A 519 -23.29 2.69 -1.03
CA LEU A 519 -24.04 1.80 -1.93
C LEU A 519 -24.93 0.78 -1.22
N GLU A 520 -25.08 0.92 0.10
CA GLU A 520 -26.21 0.35 0.84
C GLU A 520 -27.53 1.05 0.51
N ARG A 521 -27.47 2.14 -0.28
CA ARG A 521 -28.60 2.84 -0.88
C ARG A 521 -28.45 2.91 -2.39
N ASP A 522 -29.55 3.22 -3.06
CA ASP A 522 -29.69 3.22 -4.51
C ASP A 522 -29.09 4.48 -5.17
N VAL A 523 -27.77 4.62 -5.10
CA VAL A 523 -27.00 5.71 -5.71
C VAL A 523 -25.83 5.20 -6.54
N VAL A 524 -25.34 6.01 -7.48
CA VAL A 524 -24.06 5.79 -8.16
C VAL A 524 -23.01 6.70 -7.52
N LEU A 525 -21.90 6.13 -7.07
CA LEU A 525 -20.77 6.89 -6.52
C LEU A 525 -19.72 7.08 -7.61
N VAL A 526 -19.25 8.32 -7.78
CA VAL A 526 -18.08 8.65 -8.61
C VAL A 526 -17.04 9.30 -7.71
N THR A 527 -15.80 8.82 -7.69
CA THR A 527 -14.71 9.48 -6.96
C THR A 527 -13.66 10.00 -7.93
N VAL A 528 -13.32 11.29 -7.80
CA VAL A 528 -12.53 12.02 -8.80
C VAL A 528 -11.09 12.27 -8.31
N GLN A 529 -10.10 11.96 -9.14
CA GLN A 529 -8.72 12.46 -9.01
C GLN A 529 -8.56 13.78 -9.77
N TYR A 530 -7.80 14.72 -9.23
CA TYR A 530 -7.45 15.99 -9.89
C TYR A 530 -6.01 16.38 -9.53
N ARG A 531 -5.35 17.23 -10.34
CA ARG A 531 -3.95 17.63 -10.08
C ARG A 531 -3.83 18.36 -8.74
N LEU A 532 -2.71 18.12 -8.07
CA LEU A 532 -2.40 18.62 -6.73
C LEU A 532 -1.11 19.46 -6.72
N GLY A 533 -0.96 20.25 -5.67
CA GLY A 533 0.21 21.08 -5.40
C GLY A 533 0.52 22.02 -6.58
N PRO A 534 1.81 22.26 -6.85
CA PRO A 534 2.22 23.10 -7.96
C PRO A 534 1.67 22.64 -9.31
N LEU A 535 1.50 21.34 -9.54
CA LEU A 535 1.00 20.82 -10.82
C LEU A 535 -0.44 21.25 -11.11
N GLY A 536 -1.26 21.40 -10.07
CA GLY A 536 -2.66 21.80 -10.19
C GLY A 536 -2.93 23.29 -9.96
N PHE A 537 -2.05 24.00 -9.26
CA PHE A 537 -2.41 25.30 -8.66
C PHE A 537 -1.32 26.37 -8.75
N LEU A 538 -0.17 26.08 -9.35
CA LEU A 538 0.82 27.11 -9.64
C LEU A 538 0.26 28.10 -10.67
N SER A 539 0.56 29.39 -10.51
CA SER A 539 0.19 30.42 -11.49
C SER A 539 1.27 31.49 -11.58
N THR A 540 1.56 31.93 -12.79
CA THR A 540 2.35 33.14 -13.08
C THR A 540 1.49 34.25 -13.66
N GLY A 541 0.17 34.01 -13.82
CA GLY A 541 -0.76 34.94 -14.47
C GLY A 541 -0.63 34.98 -15.99
N THR A 542 0.11 34.05 -16.60
CA THR A 542 0.34 33.98 -18.06
C THR A 542 -0.33 32.75 -18.67
N GLU A 543 -0.33 32.65 -20.01
CA GLU A 543 -0.79 31.45 -20.72
C GLU A 543 0.07 30.21 -20.41
N ASN A 544 1.32 30.40 -19.98
CA ASN A 544 2.24 29.29 -19.71
C ASN A 544 1.90 28.54 -18.44
N ILE A 545 1.63 29.28 -17.37
CA ILE A 545 1.23 28.75 -16.07
C ILE A 545 0.02 29.56 -15.58
N PRO A 546 -1.18 29.28 -16.11
CA PRO A 546 -2.35 30.14 -15.89
C PRO A 546 -2.95 30.07 -14.48
N GLY A 547 -2.81 28.94 -13.78
CA GLY A 547 -3.43 28.71 -12.46
C GLY A 547 -4.77 27.98 -12.52
N ASN A 548 -5.22 27.45 -11.37
CA ASN A 548 -6.50 26.74 -11.23
C ASN A 548 -6.67 25.49 -12.13
N MET A 549 -5.57 24.86 -12.55
CA MET A 549 -5.62 23.64 -13.37
C MET A 549 -6.36 22.49 -12.68
N GLY A 550 -6.20 22.33 -11.36
CA GLY A 550 -6.97 21.36 -10.58
C GLY A 550 -8.49 21.61 -10.60
N LEU A 551 -8.96 22.85 -10.75
CA LEU A 551 -10.39 23.13 -10.92
C LEU A 551 -10.88 22.83 -12.34
N MET A 552 -10.04 23.09 -13.34
CA MET A 552 -10.34 22.70 -14.72
C MET A 552 -10.40 21.18 -14.89
N ASP A 553 -9.56 20.45 -14.14
CA ASP A 553 -9.61 18.99 -14.07
C ASP A 553 -10.96 18.51 -13.53
N LEU A 554 -11.47 19.14 -12.47
CA LEU A 554 -12.79 18.83 -11.92
C LEU A 554 -13.92 19.18 -12.88
N ARG A 555 -13.84 20.32 -13.59
CA ARG A 555 -14.81 20.66 -14.64
C ARG A 555 -14.86 19.56 -15.70
N LEU A 556 -13.70 19.15 -16.22
CA LEU A 556 -13.62 18.12 -17.26
C LEU A 556 -14.11 16.75 -16.75
N ALA A 557 -13.81 16.40 -15.50
CA ALA A 557 -14.33 15.17 -14.89
C ALA A 557 -15.86 15.19 -14.81
N LEU A 558 -16.47 16.34 -14.48
CA LEU A 558 -17.93 16.49 -14.44
C LEU A 558 -18.55 16.45 -15.83
N GLU A 559 -17.90 17.03 -16.85
CA GLU A 559 -18.31 16.87 -18.25
C GLU A 559 -18.29 15.39 -18.67
N TRP A 560 -17.24 14.65 -18.27
CA TRP A 560 -17.16 13.20 -18.50
C TRP A 560 -18.28 12.44 -17.79
N VAL A 561 -18.61 12.80 -16.54
CA VAL A 561 -19.75 12.22 -15.81
C VAL A 561 -21.05 12.47 -16.57
N GLN A 562 -21.30 13.70 -17.01
CA GLN A 562 -22.50 14.04 -17.78
C GLN A 562 -22.61 13.22 -19.08
N GLU A 563 -21.48 13.01 -19.77
CA GLU A 563 -21.45 12.32 -21.06
C GLU A 563 -21.63 10.80 -20.94
N TYR A 564 -21.17 10.17 -19.84
CA TYR A 564 -21.02 8.72 -19.77
C TYR A 564 -21.70 8.02 -18.59
N ILE A 565 -22.13 8.73 -17.54
CA ILE A 565 -22.58 8.07 -16.28
C ILE A 565 -23.84 7.22 -16.45
N GLU A 566 -24.67 7.51 -17.46
CA GLU A 566 -25.84 6.70 -17.81
C GLU A 566 -25.47 5.25 -18.13
N ARG A 567 -24.28 5.00 -18.70
CA ARG A 567 -23.78 3.65 -18.99
C ARG A 567 -23.45 2.83 -17.75
N PHE A 568 -23.39 3.48 -16.60
CA PHE A 568 -23.16 2.86 -15.29
C PHE A 568 -24.42 2.90 -14.40
N GLY A 569 -25.58 3.22 -14.99
CA GLY A 569 -26.87 3.29 -14.32
C GLY A 569 -27.13 4.58 -13.55
N GLY A 570 -26.34 5.64 -13.78
CA GLY A 570 -26.50 6.94 -13.14
C GLY A 570 -27.38 7.90 -13.95
N ASP A 571 -28.06 8.83 -13.29
CA ASP A 571 -28.82 9.90 -13.92
C ASP A 571 -27.95 11.17 -14.07
N PRO A 572 -27.56 11.57 -15.30
CA PRO A 572 -26.84 12.83 -15.51
C PRO A 572 -27.66 14.07 -15.07
N GLY A 573 -29.00 13.98 -15.05
CA GLY A 573 -29.91 15.02 -14.57
C GLY A 573 -30.04 15.10 -13.04
N SER A 574 -29.37 14.22 -12.29
CA SER A 574 -29.38 14.24 -10.82
C SER A 574 -28.01 13.94 -10.23
N VAL A 575 -27.05 14.83 -10.54
CA VAL A 575 -25.68 14.79 -10.00
C VAL A 575 -25.56 15.69 -8.76
N THR A 576 -25.14 15.10 -7.65
CA THR A 576 -24.79 15.78 -6.38
C THR A 576 -23.28 15.77 -6.22
N LEU A 577 -22.68 16.96 -6.15
CA LEU A 577 -21.25 17.12 -5.95
C LEU A 577 -20.97 17.28 -4.45
N PHE A 578 -20.16 16.41 -3.86
CA PHE A 578 -19.82 16.49 -2.45
C PHE A 578 -18.33 16.34 -2.20
N GLY A 579 -17.84 16.98 -1.16
CA GLY A 579 -16.42 16.99 -0.87
C GLY A 579 -16.15 17.41 0.55
N GLN A 580 -14.92 17.14 0.99
CA GLN A 580 -14.48 17.43 2.35
C GLN A 580 -13.20 18.26 2.33
N SER A 581 -13.09 19.24 3.24
CA SER A 581 -11.92 20.12 3.35
C SER A 581 -11.64 20.85 2.03
N ALA A 582 -10.41 20.76 1.50
CA ALA A 582 -10.04 21.27 0.17
C ALA A 582 -10.99 20.83 -0.97
N GLY A 583 -11.61 19.65 -0.86
CA GLY A 583 -12.62 19.22 -1.83
C GLY A 583 -13.89 20.06 -1.74
N ALA A 584 -14.38 20.36 -0.53
CA ALA A 584 -15.50 21.29 -0.34
C ALA A 584 -15.16 22.71 -0.80
N ALA A 585 -13.93 23.18 -0.54
CA ALA A 585 -13.47 24.49 -1.04
C ALA A 585 -13.40 24.53 -2.58
N ALA A 586 -12.96 23.45 -3.24
CA ALA A 586 -12.98 23.34 -4.70
C ALA A 586 -14.42 23.41 -5.24
N ILE A 587 -15.35 22.65 -4.63
CA ILE A 587 -16.76 22.66 -5.02
C ILE A 587 -17.35 24.05 -4.88
N SER A 588 -17.09 24.71 -3.76
CA SER A 588 -17.52 26.08 -3.52
C SER A 588 -16.99 27.01 -4.62
N ALA A 589 -15.71 26.91 -5.02
CA ALA A 589 -15.19 27.67 -6.16
C ALA A 589 -15.89 27.35 -7.50
N LEU A 590 -16.24 26.09 -7.76
CA LEU A 590 -17.01 25.70 -8.97
C LEU A 590 -18.43 26.28 -9.00
N ILE A 591 -19.02 26.63 -7.85
CA ILE A 591 -20.33 27.29 -7.78
C ILE A 591 -20.24 28.72 -8.34
N TYR A 592 -19.13 29.42 -8.13
CA TYR A 592 -18.97 30.83 -8.51
C TYR A 592 -18.23 31.05 -9.84
N SER A 593 -17.70 29.99 -10.45
CA SER A 593 -17.00 30.08 -11.73
C SER A 593 -17.99 30.27 -12.90
N PRO A 594 -17.83 31.32 -13.73
CA PRO A 594 -18.63 31.47 -14.95
C PRO A 594 -18.27 30.44 -16.04
N GLN A 595 -17.14 29.75 -15.87
CA GLN A 595 -16.66 28.74 -16.81
C GLN A 595 -17.19 27.33 -16.54
N VAL A 596 -17.99 27.15 -15.49
CA VAL A 596 -18.63 25.88 -15.17
C VAL A 596 -20.06 25.93 -15.70
N PRO A 597 -20.39 25.16 -16.76
CA PRO A 597 -21.73 25.14 -17.32
C PRO A 597 -22.82 24.81 -16.31
N GLU A 598 -24.01 25.37 -16.52
CA GLU A 598 -25.22 24.89 -15.86
C GLU A 598 -25.49 23.42 -16.24
N GLY A 599 -26.06 22.65 -15.32
CA GLY A 599 -26.40 21.24 -15.56
C GLY A 599 -25.30 20.23 -15.27
N LEU A 600 -24.03 20.62 -15.07
CA LEU A 600 -22.98 19.66 -14.68
C LEU A 600 -23.26 18.99 -13.31
N PHE A 601 -23.89 19.73 -12.40
CA PHE A 601 -24.37 19.24 -11.11
C PHE A 601 -25.57 20.07 -10.64
N HIS A 602 -26.36 19.48 -9.74
CA HIS A 602 -27.70 19.92 -9.38
C HIS A 602 -27.84 20.18 -7.87
N ARG A 603 -26.94 19.60 -7.07
CA ARG A 603 -26.90 19.74 -5.60
C ARG A 603 -25.46 19.72 -5.13
N VAL A 604 -25.20 20.29 -3.97
CA VAL A 604 -23.86 20.30 -3.37
C VAL A 604 -23.89 19.90 -1.89
N ILE A 605 -22.85 19.20 -1.44
CA ILE A 605 -22.60 18.97 -0.01
C ILE A 605 -21.19 19.44 0.34
N LEU A 606 -21.09 20.45 1.21
CA LEU A 606 -19.83 21.04 1.66
C LEU A 606 -19.50 20.54 3.07
N GLN A 607 -18.49 19.68 3.19
CA GLN A 607 -18.05 19.14 4.49
C GLN A 607 -16.76 19.86 4.94
N SER A 608 -16.84 20.64 6.01
CA SER A 608 -15.70 21.28 6.68
C SER A 608 -14.83 22.19 5.79
N ALA A 609 -15.44 22.98 4.89
CA ALA A 609 -14.77 24.15 4.28
C ALA A 609 -15.77 25.08 3.56
N GLY A 610 -15.48 26.38 3.57
CA GLY A 610 -16.03 27.36 2.63
C GLY A 610 -14.91 27.95 1.77
N SER A 611 -15.24 28.51 0.60
CA SER A 611 -14.19 29.03 -0.29
C SER A 611 -13.53 30.30 0.25
N SER A 612 -14.14 31.04 1.19
CA SER A 612 -13.56 32.28 1.73
C SER A 612 -12.48 32.05 2.80
N SER A 613 -12.03 30.82 3.05
CA SER A 613 -11.00 30.55 4.05
C SER A 613 -9.61 31.08 3.63
N PRO A 614 -8.78 31.57 4.56
CA PRO A 614 -7.49 32.19 4.23
C PRO A 614 -6.46 31.20 3.64
N TRP A 615 -6.63 29.90 3.89
CA TRP A 615 -5.76 28.86 3.34
C TRP A 615 -6.09 28.48 1.89
N VAL A 616 -7.21 28.98 1.33
CA VAL A 616 -7.71 28.61 -0.01
C VAL A 616 -7.07 29.43 -1.13
N TRP A 617 -6.64 30.68 -0.87
CA TRP A 617 -6.23 31.64 -1.90
C TRP A 617 -4.74 31.95 -1.89
N ASP A 618 -4.14 32.01 -3.09
CA ASP A 618 -2.82 32.62 -3.30
C ASP A 618 -3.00 34.10 -3.62
N THR A 619 -2.56 34.97 -2.72
CA THR A 619 -2.66 36.43 -2.92
C THR A 619 -1.54 36.98 -3.80
N GLN A 620 -0.47 36.20 -4.04
CA GLN A 620 0.72 36.62 -4.78
C GLN A 620 1.24 35.48 -5.68
N PRO A 621 0.42 34.97 -6.63
CA PRO A 621 0.72 33.75 -7.37
C PRO A 621 2.06 33.79 -8.12
N SER A 622 2.34 34.85 -8.89
CA SER A 622 3.57 34.95 -9.67
C SER A 622 4.82 35.01 -8.79
N ALA A 623 4.75 35.70 -7.65
CA ALA A 623 5.86 35.75 -6.69
C ALA A 623 6.08 34.38 -6.04
N SER A 624 5.01 33.71 -5.63
CA SER A 624 5.06 32.35 -5.11
C SER A 624 5.67 31.37 -6.12
N ALA A 625 5.29 31.47 -7.40
CA ALA A 625 5.84 30.63 -8.46
C ALA A 625 7.34 30.87 -8.69
N LEU A 626 7.78 32.13 -8.70
CA LEU A 626 9.19 32.49 -8.84
C LEU A 626 10.02 31.98 -7.66
N GLU A 627 9.54 32.15 -6.42
CA GLU A 627 10.24 31.65 -5.23
C GLU A 627 10.38 30.13 -5.23
N ILE A 628 9.34 29.39 -5.67
CA ILE A 628 9.40 27.94 -5.84
C ILE A 628 10.42 27.57 -6.92
N ALA A 629 10.44 28.27 -8.05
CA ALA A 629 11.41 28.05 -9.12
C ALA A 629 12.84 28.25 -8.64
N ILE A 630 13.13 29.37 -7.96
CA ILE A 630 14.45 29.68 -7.39
C ILE A 630 14.86 28.62 -6.38
N ARG A 631 13.95 28.22 -5.47
CA ARG A 631 14.21 27.15 -4.48
C ARG A 631 14.54 25.81 -5.16
N ALA A 632 13.91 25.53 -6.28
CA ALA A 632 14.15 24.33 -7.08
C ALA A 632 15.44 24.38 -7.93
N GLY A 633 16.14 25.52 -7.96
CA GLY A 633 17.42 25.70 -8.65
C GLY A 633 17.39 26.61 -9.88
N CYS A 634 16.31 27.38 -10.09
CA CYS A 634 16.29 28.45 -11.08
C CYS A 634 17.21 29.61 -10.64
N GLU A 635 17.79 30.34 -11.60
CA GLU A 635 18.68 31.47 -11.30
C GLU A 635 17.94 32.57 -10.51
N PRO A 636 18.54 33.15 -9.45
CA PRO A 636 17.86 34.14 -8.61
C PRO A 636 17.40 35.41 -9.34
N ASN A 637 18.03 35.75 -10.47
CA ASN A 637 17.70 36.89 -11.31
C ASN A 637 16.95 36.49 -12.59
N ALA A 638 16.44 35.26 -12.67
CA ALA A 638 15.66 34.78 -13.80
C ALA A 638 14.43 35.67 -14.02
N THR A 639 14.17 35.97 -15.29
CA THR A 639 12.90 36.54 -15.74
C THR A 639 11.74 35.57 -15.48
N LEU A 640 10.50 36.07 -15.50
CA LEU A 640 9.32 35.23 -15.30
C LEU A 640 9.26 34.13 -16.38
N GLU A 641 9.57 34.46 -17.63
CA GLU A 641 9.60 33.53 -18.75
C GLU A 641 10.70 32.47 -18.63
N GLU A 642 11.85 32.80 -18.02
CA GLU A 642 12.90 31.83 -17.70
C GLU A 642 12.47 30.88 -16.58
N ALA A 643 11.83 31.41 -15.53
CA ALA A 643 11.28 30.61 -14.45
C ALA A 643 10.18 29.67 -14.95
N GLU A 644 9.29 30.11 -15.85
CA GLU A 644 8.26 29.27 -16.47
C GLU A 644 8.86 28.11 -17.28
N ARG A 645 9.86 28.39 -18.12
CA ARG A 645 10.58 27.37 -18.89
C ARG A 645 11.29 26.36 -17.99
N PHE A 646 11.87 26.83 -16.89
CA PHE A 646 12.48 25.97 -15.88
C PHE A 646 11.42 25.08 -15.19
N LEU A 647 10.33 25.66 -14.71
CA LEU A 647 9.24 24.93 -14.04
C LEU A 647 8.58 23.88 -14.95
N ALA A 648 8.47 24.16 -16.24
CA ALA A 648 7.91 23.21 -17.22
C ALA A 648 8.79 21.96 -17.40
N THR A 649 10.09 22.04 -17.10
CA THR A 649 11.07 20.98 -17.36
C THR A 649 11.69 20.36 -16.11
N VAL A 650 11.56 21.01 -14.96
CA VAL A 650 12.12 20.52 -13.68
C VAL A 650 11.56 19.15 -13.30
N ASP A 651 12.38 18.33 -12.64
CA ASP A 651 11.92 17.07 -12.08
C ASP A 651 10.78 17.30 -11.05
N ILE A 652 9.74 16.47 -11.13
CA ILE A 652 8.51 16.60 -10.33
C ILE A 652 8.83 16.55 -8.84
N TRP A 653 9.73 15.66 -8.42
CA TRP A 653 10.05 15.51 -7.00
C TRP A 653 10.84 16.70 -6.47
N THR A 654 11.71 17.27 -7.31
CA THR A 654 12.42 18.51 -7.01
C THR A 654 11.44 19.67 -6.85
N LEU A 655 10.47 19.80 -7.76
CA LEU A 655 9.39 20.79 -7.67
C LEU A 655 8.57 20.62 -6.38
N LEU A 656 8.09 19.41 -6.10
CA LEU A 656 7.25 19.13 -4.94
C LEU A 656 7.98 19.33 -3.61
N ARG A 657 9.26 18.95 -3.51
CA ARG A 657 10.09 19.20 -2.31
C ARG A 657 10.30 20.69 -2.10
N SER A 658 10.70 21.40 -3.15
CA SER A 658 10.96 22.85 -3.10
C SER A 658 9.71 23.64 -2.67
N PHE A 659 8.56 23.28 -3.24
CA PHE A 659 7.26 23.81 -2.82
C PHE A 659 6.98 23.53 -1.33
N PHE A 660 7.12 22.28 -0.89
CA PHE A 660 6.73 21.91 0.47
C PHE A 660 7.63 22.56 1.53
N ASP A 661 8.93 22.62 1.29
CA ASP A 661 9.88 23.30 2.16
C ASP A 661 9.55 24.80 2.26
N LEU A 662 9.28 25.45 1.12
CA LEU A 662 8.88 26.87 1.10
C LEU A 662 7.54 27.09 1.80
N LYS A 663 6.55 26.19 1.61
CA LYS A 663 5.25 26.24 2.29
C LYS A 663 5.42 26.21 3.81
N VAL A 664 6.23 25.28 4.33
CA VAL A 664 6.49 25.18 5.78
C VAL A 664 7.17 26.44 6.30
N GLU A 665 8.20 26.92 5.60
CA GLU A 665 8.94 28.14 5.95
C GLU A 665 8.03 29.37 5.98
N LYS A 666 7.24 29.61 4.93
CA LYS A 666 6.34 30.75 4.83
C LYS A 666 5.22 30.71 5.87
N THR A 667 4.61 29.54 6.08
CA THR A 667 3.54 29.39 7.08
C THR A 667 4.03 29.87 8.45
N VAL A 668 5.23 29.44 8.84
CA VAL A 668 5.85 29.83 10.12
C VAL A 668 6.22 31.31 10.15
N ALA A 669 6.86 31.82 9.09
CA ALA A 669 7.41 33.17 9.10
C ALA A 669 6.34 34.26 8.96
N LYS A 670 5.33 34.02 8.11
CA LYS A 670 4.37 35.04 7.64
C LYS A 670 2.91 34.68 7.89
N GLY A 671 2.58 33.40 8.08
CA GLY A 671 1.21 32.92 8.24
C GLY A 671 0.74 32.12 7.02
N LEU A 672 -0.37 31.40 7.20
CA LEU A 672 -0.95 30.59 6.14
C LEU A 672 -1.29 31.44 4.92
N ASP A 673 -1.95 32.59 5.05
CA ASP A 673 -2.36 33.48 3.95
C ASP A 673 -1.22 33.88 2.96
N HIS A 674 0.05 33.73 3.33
CA HIS A 674 1.21 34.03 2.49
C HIS A 674 1.82 32.85 1.71
N VAL A 675 1.26 31.64 1.84
CA VAL A 675 1.71 30.45 1.11
C VAL A 675 1.09 30.41 -0.28
N GLY A 676 1.88 30.00 -1.28
CA GLY A 676 1.41 29.82 -2.65
C GLY A 676 1.83 28.50 -3.28
N GLY A 677 1.37 28.28 -4.53
CA GLY A 677 1.66 27.06 -5.30
C GLY A 677 0.79 25.85 -4.99
N ASN A 678 -0.16 25.94 -4.05
CA ASN A 678 -1.19 24.90 -3.81
C ASN A 678 -2.56 25.51 -3.52
N ARG A 679 -2.89 26.64 -4.16
CA ARG A 679 -4.06 27.44 -3.81
C ARG A 679 -4.76 27.98 -5.04
N LEU A 680 -6.01 28.38 -4.85
CA LEU A 680 -6.82 29.00 -5.88
C LEU A 680 -6.34 30.43 -6.15
N VAL A 681 -6.49 30.85 -7.40
CA VAL A 681 -6.13 32.19 -7.86
C VAL A 681 -7.39 32.89 -8.36
N ALA A 682 -7.70 34.07 -7.82
CA ALA A 682 -8.70 34.95 -8.39
C ALA A 682 -8.04 35.81 -9.49
N GLY A 683 -8.77 36.11 -10.56
CA GLY A 683 -8.24 36.80 -11.74
C GLY A 683 -7.25 35.95 -12.54
N ASP A 684 -7.42 34.63 -12.57
CA ASP A 684 -6.55 33.74 -13.36
C ASP A 684 -6.62 34.04 -14.86
N PHE A 685 -5.58 33.65 -15.59
CA PHE A 685 -5.42 33.98 -17.01
C PHE A 685 -6.59 33.55 -17.89
N HIS A 686 -7.20 32.39 -17.62
CA HIS A 686 -8.34 31.91 -18.40
C HIS A 686 -9.66 32.55 -17.96
N GLY A 687 -9.69 33.27 -16.84
CA GLY A 687 -10.90 33.79 -16.23
C GLY A 687 -11.80 32.67 -15.68
N PHE A 688 -11.21 31.60 -15.14
CA PHE A 688 -11.98 30.53 -14.50
C PHE A 688 -12.62 31.05 -13.20
N LEU A 689 -11.90 31.86 -12.44
CA LEU A 689 -12.37 32.61 -11.28
C LEU A 689 -11.99 34.09 -11.48
N PRO A 690 -12.77 34.88 -12.23
CA PRO A 690 -12.46 36.29 -12.45
C PRO A 690 -12.43 37.12 -11.16
N LYS A 691 -13.18 36.68 -10.15
CA LYS A 691 -13.26 37.28 -8.82
C LYS A 691 -13.21 36.18 -7.76
N SER A 692 -12.90 36.55 -6.54
CA SER A 692 -13.07 35.64 -5.42
C SER A 692 -14.57 35.35 -5.19
N PRO A 693 -14.93 34.13 -4.76
CA PRO A 693 -16.25 33.79 -4.27
C PRO A 693 -16.80 34.75 -3.21
N TRP A 694 -15.93 35.31 -2.36
CA TRP A 694 -16.34 36.32 -1.38
C TRP A 694 -16.91 37.57 -2.06
N GLU A 695 -16.23 38.10 -3.07
CA GLU A 695 -16.74 39.24 -3.85
C GLU A 695 -18.03 38.86 -4.59
N CYS A 696 -18.11 37.64 -5.15
CA CYS A 696 -19.32 37.14 -5.80
C CYS A 696 -20.51 37.07 -4.82
N MET A 697 -20.30 36.57 -3.61
CA MET A 697 -21.30 36.52 -2.53
C MET A 697 -21.78 37.93 -2.15
N GLN A 698 -20.86 38.90 -2.02
CA GLN A 698 -21.20 40.29 -1.70
C GLN A 698 -22.01 40.96 -2.82
N GLU A 699 -21.69 40.66 -4.07
CA GLU A 699 -22.41 41.16 -5.25
C GLU A 699 -23.76 40.44 -5.48
N GLY A 700 -24.06 39.37 -4.73
CA GLY A 700 -25.22 38.52 -4.98
C GLY A 700 -25.16 37.80 -6.33
N LYS A 701 -23.95 37.61 -6.88
CA LYS A 701 -23.73 36.94 -8.17
C LYS A 701 -23.38 35.48 -7.93
N PHE A 702 -24.39 34.63 -8.06
CA PHE A 702 -24.28 33.18 -7.98
C PHE A 702 -24.81 32.56 -9.29
N ARG A 703 -24.33 31.36 -9.62
CA ARG A 703 -25.04 30.49 -10.59
C ARG A 703 -26.44 30.16 -10.06
N LYS A 704 -27.35 29.66 -10.90
CA LYS A 704 -28.69 29.23 -10.46
C LYS A 704 -28.65 28.50 -9.10
N PRO A 705 -29.49 28.89 -8.13
CA PRO A 705 -29.36 28.40 -6.77
C PRO A 705 -29.45 26.87 -6.70
N LEU A 706 -28.53 26.26 -5.97
CA LEU A 706 -28.44 24.81 -5.79
C LEU A 706 -28.99 24.43 -4.41
N ALA A 707 -29.58 23.24 -4.30
CA ALA A 707 -29.80 22.67 -2.99
C ALA A 707 -28.41 22.41 -2.36
N MET A 708 -28.23 22.85 -1.12
CA MET A 708 -26.96 22.76 -0.40
C MET A 708 -27.17 22.06 0.94
N MET A 709 -26.26 21.15 1.24
CA MET A 709 -26.00 20.72 2.61
C MET A 709 -24.60 21.19 2.99
N ALA A 710 -24.43 21.80 4.15
CA ALA A 710 -23.14 22.28 4.63
C ALA A 710 -22.97 21.92 6.10
N GLY A 711 -21.76 21.61 6.54
CA GLY A 711 -21.52 21.39 7.97
C GLY A 711 -20.07 21.16 8.31
N VAL A 712 -19.81 21.03 9.61
CA VAL A 712 -18.47 20.88 10.19
C VAL A 712 -18.46 19.79 11.24
N THR A 713 -17.28 19.34 11.62
CA THR A 713 -17.03 18.56 12.84
C THR A 713 -16.93 19.48 14.05
N LYS A 714 -17.32 19.00 15.23
CA LYS A 714 -17.36 19.85 16.43
C LYS A 714 -16.01 20.47 16.80
N HIS A 715 -14.92 19.70 16.71
CA HIS A 715 -13.57 20.12 17.12
C HIS A 715 -12.63 20.33 15.91
N GLU A 716 -13.12 21.05 14.89
CA GLU A 716 -12.39 21.36 13.64
C GLU A 716 -10.91 21.71 13.87
N GLY A 717 -10.61 22.68 14.74
CA GLY A 717 -9.26 23.25 14.86
C GLY A 717 -8.17 22.29 15.31
N THR A 718 -8.53 21.11 15.83
CA THR A 718 -7.57 20.09 16.26
C THR A 718 -6.64 19.62 15.13
N PHE A 719 -7.06 19.70 13.85
CA PHE A 719 -6.18 19.33 12.73
C PHE A 719 -4.99 20.26 12.55
N LEU A 720 -5.17 21.54 12.85
CA LEU A 720 -4.09 22.51 12.71
C LEU A 720 -3.34 22.72 14.02
N LEU A 721 -4.02 22.53 15.15
CA LEU A 721 -3.42 22.69 16.46
C LEU A 721 -2.22 21.76 16.67
N THR A 722 -2.23 20.56 16.08
CA THR A 722 -1.06 19.66 16.05
C THR A 722 0.16 20.32 15.39
N THR A 723 -0.02 20.96 14.23
CA THR A 723 1.06 21.64 13.50
C THR A 723 1.58 22.85 14.26
N VAL A 724 0.67 23.62 14.87
CA VAL A 724 0.98 24.77 15.73
C VAL A 724 1.79 24.34 16.95
N TYR A 725 1.33 23.29 17.65
CA TYR A 725 2.00 22.74 18.82
C TYR A 725 3.40 22.23 18.47
N ASP A 726 3.54 21.38 17.46
CA ASP A 726 4.82 20.82 17.04
C ASP A 726 5.82 21.92 16.67
N HIS A 727 5.34 22.98 16.02
CA HIS A 727 6.17 24.14 15.68
C HIS A 727 6.71 24.84 16.94
N PHE A 728 5.83 25.32 17.82
CA PHE A 728 6.25 26.10 19.00
C PHE A 728 6.95 25.24 20.05
N LYS A 729 6.67 23.94 20.09
CA LYS A 729 7.40 23.00 20.95
C LYS A 729 8.82 22.81 20.45
N ARG A 730 9.00 22.61 19.13
CA ARG A 730 10.33 22.42 18.52
C ARG A 730 11.23 23.66 18.64
N THR A 731 10.66 24.86 18.64
CA THR A 731 11.42 26.11 18.84
C THR A 731 11.68 26.43 20.32
N GLY A 732 11.19 25.62 21.26
CA GLY A 732 11.31 25.84 22.69
C GLY A 732 10.43 26.97 23.24
N GLN A 733 9.58 27.58 22.40
CA GLN A 733 8.72 28.70 22.81
C GLN A 733 7.64 28.26 23.82
N LEU A 734 7.13 27.02 23.69
CA LEU A 734 6.18 26.48 24.67
C LEU A 734 6.83 26.14 26.03
N ASP A 735 8.16 26.15 26.12
CA ASP A 735 8.87 25.95 27.40
C ASP A 735 9.01 27.26 28.20
N ASP A 736 8.69 28.41 27.59
CA ASP A 736 8.60 29.72 28.27
C ASP A 736 7.15 30.03 28.67
N PRO A 737 6.81 29.98 29.98
CA PRO A 737 5.46 30.30 30.44
C PRO A 737 5.01 31.73 30.10
N ASN A 738 5.94 32.69 29.95
CA ASN A 738 5.58 34.05 29.59
C ASN A 738 5.16 34.15 28.13
N PHE A 739 5.84 33.43 27.23
CA PHE A 739 5.38 33.30 25.85
C PHE A 739 3.97 32.73 25.79
N VAL A 740 3.70 31.65 26.53
CA VAL A 740 2.38 31.03 26.57
C VAL A 740 1.30 31.99 27.09
N ARG A 741 1.61 32.79 28.11
CA ARG A 741 0.66 33.76 28.72
C ARG A 741 0.36 34.95 27.83
N TYR A 742 1.38 35.55 27.21
CA TYR A 742 1.28 36.88 26.62
C TYR A 742 1.37 36.90 25.10
N HIS A 743 1.83 35.83 24.46
CA HIS A 743 2.18 35.86 23.04
C HIS A 743 1.60 34.69 22.23
N LEU A 744 1.15 33.61 22.87
CA LEU A 744 0.70 32.42 22.15
C LEU A 744 -0.53 32.69 21.28
N VAL A 745 -1.55 33.39 21.79
CA VAL A 745 -2.77 33.68 21.01
C VAL A 745 -2.44 34.49 19.75
N ASP A 746 -1.66 35.55 19.89
CA ASP A 746 -1.24 36.38 18.74
C ASP A 746 -0.36 35.61 17.76
N ALA A 747 0.54 34.75 18.27
CA ALA A 747 1.40 33.91 17.46
C ALA A 747 0.58 32.87 16.68
N VAL A 748 -0.47 32.30 17.29
CA VAL A 748 -1.42 31.41 16.63
C VAL A 748 -2.19 32.18 15.57
N ASN A 749 -2.77 33.34 15.86
CA ASN A 749 -3.46 34.16 14.86
C ASN A 749 -2.58 34.48 13.65
N LYS A 750 -1.33 34.86 13.90
CA LYS A 750 -0.34 35.05 12.83
C LYS A 750 -0.16 33.78 12.01
N PHE A 751 0.04 32.63 12.66
CA PHE A 751 0.18 31.34 11.98
C PHE A 751 -1.04 31.03 11.09
N LEU A 752 -2.26 31.32 11.57
CA LEU A 752 -3.51 31.09 10.85
C LEU A 752 -3.75 32.05 9.68
N GLY A 753 -2.96 33.11 9.54
CA GLY A 753 -3.19 34.19 8.57
C GLY A 753 -4.30 35.16 8.99
N ALA A 754 -4.56 35.28 10.29
CA ALA A 754 -5.54 36.18 10.90
C ALA A 754 -4.87 37.23 11.81
N HIS A 755 -3.66 37.68 11.44
CA HIS A 755 -2.92 38.65 12.24
C HIS A 755 -3.63 40.01 12.27
N ASP A 756 -3.82 40.56 13.47
CA ASP A 756 -4.34 41.90 13.70
C ASP A 756 -3.33 42.71 14.52
N ALA A 757 -2.72 43.71 13.88
CA ALA A 757 -1.72 44.56 14.52
C ALA A 757 -2.29 45.47 15.63
N THR A 758 -3.62 45.66 15.68
CA THR A 758 -4.27 46.47 16.72
C THR A 758 -4.46 45.70 18.04
N GLY A 759 -4.37 44.37 18.00
CA GLY A 759 -4.66 43.49 19.14
C GLY A 759 -6.14 43.40 19.52
N ALA A 760 -7.04 44.02 18.75
CA ALA A 760 -8.47 44.01 19.05
C ALA A 760 -9.07 42.62 18.87
N LEU A 761 -8.71 41.93 17.80
CA LEU A 761 -9.14 40.55 17.53
C LEU A 761 -8.65 39.62 18.65
N GLY A 762 -7.35 39.64 18.95
CA GLY A 762 -6.76 38.83 20.02
C GLY A 762 -7.38 39.13 21.39
N GLY A 763 -7.68 40.40 21.69
CA GLY A 763 -8.40 40.79 22.90
C GLY A 763 -9.82 40.24 23.00
N TYR A 764 -10.56 40.26 21.88
CA TYR A 764 -11.91 39.70 21.82
C TYR A 764 -11.90 38.17 21.97
N GLU A 765 -10.98 37.49 21.29
CA GLU A 765 -10.79 36.05 21.40
C GLU A 765 -10.37 35.64 22.81
N MET A 766 -9.41 36.34 23.42
CA MET A 766 -8.99 36.12 24.80
C MET A 766 -10.16 36.23 25.78
N ARG A 767 -11.02 37.25 25.60
CA ARG A 767 -12.22 37.45 26.43
C ARG A 767 -13.27 36.36 26.23
N THR A 768 -13.40 35.85 25.01
CA THR A 768 -14.52 34.97 24.62
C THR A 768 -14.18 33.49 24.87
N LEU A 769 -12.95 33.08 24.59
CA LEU A 769 -12.54 31.68 24.55
C LEU A 769 -11.83 31.21 25.82
N PHE A 770 -11.38 32.13 26.68
CA PHE A 770 -10.54 31.79 27.81
C PHE A 770 -10.96 32.51 29.09
N THR A 771 -10.78 31.84 30.22
CA THR A 771 -10.85 32.45 31.55
C THR A 771 -9.53 33.11 31.94
N GLY A 772 -9.59 34.05 32.89
CA GLY A 772 -8.38 34.66 33.45
C GLY A 772 -7.41 33.65 34.09
N ARG A 773 -7.92 32.53 34.62
CA ARG A 773 -7.10 31.44 35.18
C ARG A 773 -6.31 30.70 34.09
N GLU A 774 -6.94 30.40 32.97
CA GLU A 774 -6.30 29.71 31.85
C GLU A 774 -5.24 30.59 31.20
N LEU A 775 -5.55 31.87 30.94
CA LEU A 775 -4.59 32.83 30.40
C LEU A 775 -3.37 33.01 31.32
N SER A 776 -3.57 32.93 32.64
CA SER A 776 -2.48 33.04 33.62
C SER A 776 -1.68 31.74 33.82
N SER A 777 -2.16 30.61 33.29
CA SER A 777 -1.60 29.28 33.57
C SER A 777 -0.16 29.12 33.08
N GLY A 778 0.18 29.71 31.93
CA GLY A 778 1.43 29.42 31.22
C GLY A 778 1.48 28.00 30.65
N SER A 779 0.34 27.34 30.47
CA SER A 779 0.24 25.97 29.97
C SER A 779 -0.53 25.93 28.64
N PHE A 780 0.09 25.35 27.60
CA PHE A 780 -0.60 25.11 26.33
C PHE A 780 -1.82 24.20 26.51
N ALA A 781 -1.71 23.19 27.40
CA ALA A 781 -2.79 22.25 27.68
C ALA A 781 -4.05 22.97 28.20
N GLU A 782 -3.86 23.99 29.04
CA GLU A 782 -4.97 24.78 29.58
C GLU A 782 -5.63 25.67 28.52
N LEU A 783 -4.90 26.05 27.48
CA LEU A 783 -5.40 26.88 26.38
C LEU A 783 -5.91 26.05 25.19
N ALA A 784 -5.74 24.72 25.20
CA ALA A 784 -5.94 23.89 24.01
C ALA A 784 -7.37 23.92 23.45
N ASP A 785 -8.40 23.95 24.30
CA ASP A 785 -9.81 23.98 23.88
C ASP A 785 -10.16 25.32 23.21
N GLY A 786 -9.77 26.44 23.83
CA GLY A 786 -9.94 27.77 23.23
C GLY A 786 -9.14 27.95 21.94
N LEU A 787 -7.91 27.42 21.87
CA LEU A 787 -7.12 27.44 20.63
C LEU A 787 -7.72 26.53 19.54
N THR A 788 -8.40 25.44 19.93
CA THR A 788 -9.15 24.58 18.99
C THR A 788 -10.32 25.34 18.38
N ASP A 789 -11.10 26.05 19.19
CA ASP A 789 -12.20 26.88 18.72
C ASP A 789 -11.73 28.04 17.85
N LEU A 790 -10.64 28.71 18.25
CA LEU A 790 -10.00 29.78 17.48
C LEU A 790 -9.58 29.30 16.09
N ALA A 791 -8.80 28.21 16.02
CA ALA A 791 -8.34 27.67 14.74
C ALA A 791 -9.50 27.13 13.88
N GLY A 792 -10.45 26.43 14.48
CA GLY A 792 -11.62 25.88 13.79
C GLY A 792 -12.52 26.96 13.22
N THR A 793 -12.74 28.04 13.97
CA THR A 793 -13.59 29.16 13.57
C THR A 793 -12.99 29.91 12.39
N ILE A 794 -11.73 30.32 12.49
CA ILE A 794 -11.04 31.12 11.46
C ILE A 794 -10.95 30.35 10.13
N LEU A 795 -10.63 29.05 10.18
CA LEU A 795 -10.29 28.30 8.98
C LEU A 795 -11.46 27.56 8.35
N ILE A 796 -12.45 27.16 9.14
CA ILE A 796 -13.51 26.24 8.70
C ILE A 796 -14.91 26.77 9.01
N LYS A 797 -15.27 26.96 10.29
CA LYS A 797 -16.66 27.21 10.70
C LYS A 797 -17.21 28.53 10.15
N ALA A 798 -16.46 29.63 10.28
CA ALA A 798 -16.93 30.93 9.80
C ALA A 798 -17.02 31.02 8.26
N PRO A 799 -16.02 30.55 7.48
CA PRO A 799 -16.14 30.47 6.02
C PRO A 799 -17.28 29.58 5.54
N LEU A 800 -17.51 28.43 6.17
CA LEU A 800 -18.60 27.53 5.79
C LEU A 800 -19.98 28.12 6.12
N LEU A 801 -20.14 28.77 7.29
CA LEU A 801 -21.38 29.47 7.63
C LEU A 801 -21.69 30.59 6.61
N ARG A 802 -20.67 31.33 6.16
CA ARG A 802 -20.85 32.37 5.13
C ARG A 802 -21.37 31.81 3.82
N GLU A 803 -20.84 30.67 3.37
CA GLU A 803 -21.35 29.97 2.18
C GLU A 803 -22.80 29.53 2.35
N ALA A 804 -23.13 28.91 3.49
CA ALA A 804 -24.49 28.49 3.80
C ALA A 804 -25.45 29.69 3.85
N GLN A 805 -25.05 30.81 4.45
CA GLN A 805 -25.83 32.06 4.48
C GLN A 805 -26.06 32.63 3.08
N ALA A 806 -25.02 32.67 2.24
CA ALA A 806 -25.15 33.14 0.87
C ALA A 806 -26.11 32.27 0.07
N ASN A 807 -25.98 30.94 0.17
CA ASN A 807 -26.87 30.02 -0.51
C ASN A 807 -28.30 30.07 0.05
N ALA A 808 -28.50 30.18 1.36
CA ALA A 808 -29.83 30.28 1.97
C ALA A 808 -30.56 31.56 1.56
N ARG A 809 -29.85 32.69 1.40
CA ARG A 809 -30.45 33.93 0.86
C ARG A 809 -30.94 33.75 -0.58
N ALA A 810 -30.22 32.98 -1.38
CA ALA A 810 -30.57 32.68 -2.77
C ALA A 810 -31.58 31.52 -2.90
N ASN A 811 -31.58 30.59 -1.95
CA ASN A 811 -32.35 29.35 -1.94
C ASN A 811 -32.84 29.00 -0.51
N PRO A 812 -33.83 29.74 0.01
CA PRO A 812 -34.22 29.66 1.42
C PRO A 812 -34.82 28.31 1.83
N ASN A 813 -35.32 27.53 0.87
CA ASN A 813 -36.01 26.27 1.16
C ASN A 813 -35.15 25.02 0.95
N ALA A 814 -33.86 25.16 0.64
CA ALA A 814 -33.01 24.02 0.28
C ALA A 814 -31.55 24.13 0.74
N THR A 815 -31.30 24.89 1.80
CA THR A 815 -29.98 24.97 2.45
C THR A 815 -30.05 24.33 3.83
N TYR A 816 -29.32 23.25 4.06
CA TYR A 816 -29.32 22.49 5.30
C TYR A 816 -27.96 22.61 5.98
N LEU A 817 -27.94 22.99 7.26
CA LEU A 817 -26.73 23.14 8.05
C LEU A 817 -26.63 22.04 9.11
N TYR A 818 -25.44 21.50 9.36
CA TYR A 818 -25.21 20.52 10.42
C TYR A 818 -23.88 20.75 11.16
N THR A 819 -23.80 20.16 12.35
CA THR A 819 -22.54 19.85 13.04
C THR A 819 -22.46 18.36 13.29
N PHE A 820 -21.27 17.79 13.13
CA PHE A 820 -20.98 16.42 13.45
C PHE A 820 -20.27 16.38 14.80
N ASP A 821 -20.97 15.84 15.80
CA ASP A 821 -20.63 15.93 17.22
C ASP A 821 -20.37 14.55 17.84
N TYR A 822 -20.66 13.48 17.08
CA TYR A 822 -20.49 12.11 17.51
C TYR A 822 -19.01 11.72 17.68
N VAL A 823 -18.67 11.22 18.86
CA VAL A 823 -17.36 10.62 19.15
C VAL A 823 -17.45 9.11 18.95
N GLY A 824 -16.83 8.61 17.87
CA GLY A 824 -16.75 7.19 17.58
C GLY A 824 -15.57 6.49 18.25
N GLU A 825 -15.48 5.18 18.08
CA GLU A 825 -14.33 4.39 18.57
C GLU A 825 -13.04 4.75 17.84
N LYS A 826 -13.15 5.14 16.57
CA LYS A 826 -12.04 5.57 15.73
C LYS A 826 -12.12 7.07 15.47
N SER A 827 -10.95 7.69 15.44
CA SER A 827 -10.77 9.07 15.01
C SER A 827 -9.64 9.16 13.99
N ARG A 828 -9.68 10.19 13.16
CA ARG A 828 -8.62 10.59 12.24
C ARG A 828 -7.65 11.57 12.88
N PHE A 829 -7.71 11.81 14.19
CA PHE A 829 -6.75 12.65 14.90
C PHE A 829 -5.31 12.20 14.62
N GLY A 830 -4.47 13.13 14.15
CA GLY A 830 -3.10 12.85 13.72
C GLY A 830 -2.97 12.11 12.38
N TYR A 831 -4.08 11.82 11.69
CA TYR A 831 -4.14 11.13 10.40
C TYR A 831 -3.34 9.82 10.34
N GLY A 832 -3.33 9.07 11.45
CA GLY A 832 -2.62 7.80 11.60
C GLY A 832 -1.21 7.91 12.19
N ALA A 833 -0.74 9.10 12.54
CA ALA A 833 0.49 9.31 13.29
C ALA A 833 0.29 9.09 14.81
N ASP A 834 1.39 8.92 15.55
CA ASP A 834 1.37 8.93 17.01
C ASP A 834 0.99 10.32 17.51
N THR A 835 0.00 10.37 18.41
CA THR A 835 -0.56 11.60 18.98
C THR A 835 -0.39 11.66 20.50
N SER A 836 0.28 10.66 21.10
CA SER A 836 0.43 10.56 22.57
C SER A 836 1.25 11.69 23.19
N HIS A 837 2.04 12.42 22.40
CA HIS A 837 2.83 13.55 22.85
C HIS A 837 2.08 14.89 22.90
N TYR A 838 0.87 14.97 22.32
CA TYR A 838 0.06 16.17 22.39
C TYR A 838 -0.62 16.27 23.77
N PRO A 839 -0.59 17.44 24.42
CA PRO A 839 -1.20 17.63 25.73
C PRO A 839 -2.73 17.89 25.66
N PHE A 840 -3.36 17.50 24.55
CA PHE A 840 -4.77 17.71 24.26
C PHE A 840 -5.33 16.56 23.43
N GLY A 841 -6.63 16.31 23.52
CA GLY A 841 -7.31 15.28 22.74
C GLY A 841 -7.77 15.79 21.37
N GLY A 842 -8.04 14.86 20.44
CA GLY A 842 -8.59 15.19 19.12
C GLY A 842 -10.09 15.48 19.09
N GLY A 843 -10.82 15.09 20.15
CA GLY A 843 -12.27 15.24 20.21
C GLY A 843 -12.96 14.61 19.00
N VAL A 844 -13.81 15.41 18.34
CA VAL A 844 -14.41 15.09 17.04
C VAL A 844 -13.60 15.83 15.99
N HIS A 845 -12.56 15.16 15.50
CA HIS A 845 -11.51 15.74 14.69
C HIS A 845 -12.01 16.13 13.30
N HIS A 846 -11.33 17.09 12.66
CA HIS A 846 -11.55 17.38 11.24
C HIS A 846 -11.58 16.10 10.42
N SER A 847 -12.60 15.94 9.58
CA SER A 847 -12.84 14.77 8.74
C SER A 847 -13.33 13.48 9.43
N ASP A 848 -13.61 13.48 10.74
CA ASP A 848 -14.18 12.31 11.43
C ASP A 848 -15.57 11.93 10.90
N ASP A 849 -16.35 12.90 10.42
CA ASP A 849 -17.63 12.67 9.73
C ASP A 849 -17.49 11.75 8.50
N LYS A 850 -16.34 11.78 7.80
CA LYS A 850 -16.08 10.89 6.66
C LYS A 850 -15.99 9.42 7.04
N LEU A 851 -15.65 9.08 8.28
CA LEU A 851 -15.54 7.68 8.75
C LEU A 851 -16.86 6.92 8.61
N TYR A 852 -17.97 7.66 8.52
CA TYR A 852 -19.34 7.14 8.47
C TYR A 852 -19.94 7.15 7.06
N LEU A 853 -19.22 7.69 6.08
CA LEU A 853 -19.58 7.68 4.65
C LEU A 853 -18.65 6.77 3.83
N PHE A 854 -17.40 6.63 4.27
CA PHE A 854 -16.38 5.80 3.61
C PHE A 854 -15.67 4.93 4.63
N PRO A 855 -15.35 3.67 4.31
CA PRO A 855 -14.58 2.82 5.21
C PRO A 855 -13.17 3.36 5.49
N TYR A 856 -12.66 3.12 6.70
CA TYR A 856 -11.34 3.57 7.12
C TYR A 856 -10.59 2.56 8.01
N PRO A 857 -9.30 2.27 7.73
CA PRO A 857 -8.57 2.63 6.51
C PRO A 857 -9.15 1.88 5.28
N ALA A 858 -9.09 2.49 4.10
CA ALA A 858 -9.73 1.95 2.90
C ALA A 858 -9.19 0.57 2.48
N GLU A 859 -7.90 0.28 2.72
CA GLU A 859 -7.30 -1.01 2.34
C GLU A 859 -7.67 -2.16 3.27
N LYS A 860 -8.07 -1.86 4.51
CA LYS A 860 -8.47 -2.82 5.54
C LYS A 860 -9.59 -2.20 6.37
N PRO A 861 -10.81 -2.12 5.81
CA PRO A 861 -11.93 -1.54 6.52
C PRO A 861 -12.18 -2.38 7.76
N GLY A 862 -11.79 -1.87 8.93
CA GLY A 862 -12.08 -2.54 10.19
C GLY A 862 -13.59 -2.50 10.42
N GLN A 863 -14.15 -3.57 10.98
CA GLN A 863 -15.57 -3.57 11.31
C GLN A 863 -15.86 -2.44 12.31
N LEU A 864 -16.87 -1.63 12.01
CA LEU A 864 -17.41 -0.66 12.95
C LEU A 864 -18.13 -1.43 14.07
N ASN A 865 -18.05 -0.93 15.30
CA ASN A 865 -18.93 -1.43 16.36
C ASN A 865 -20.40 -1.09 16.08
N GLU A 866 -21.31 -1.56 16.92
CA GLU A 866 -22.75 -1.37 16.71
C GLU A 866 -23.19 0.10 16.68
N LYS A 867 -22.62 0.95 17.55
CA LYS A 867 -22.95 2.38 17.64
C LYS A 867 -22.43 3.14 16.42
N ASP A 868 -21.17 2.89 16.04
CA ASP A 868 -20.55 3.49 14.86
C ASP A 868 -21.26 3.03 13.57
N THR A 869 -21.72 1.77 13.53
CA THR A 869 -22.55 1.25 12.43
C THR A 869 -23.90 1.95 12.36
N ALA A 870 -24.54 2.21 13.50
CA ALA A 870 -25.80 2.96 13.55
C ALA A 870 -25.62 4.41 13.06
N MET A 871 -24.50 5.06 13.43
CA MET A 871 -24.13 6.38 12.94
C MET A 871 -23.85 6.38 11.43
N ALA A 872 -23.11 5.39 10.92
CA ALA A 872 -22.87 5.23 9.48
C ALA A 872 -24.18 5.06 8.69
N LYS A 873 -25.13 4.27 9.21
CA LYS A 873 -26.46 4.13 8.60
C LYS A 873 -27.22 5.45 8.55
N LEU A 874 -27.22 6.21 9.66
CA LEU A 874 -27.84 7.54 9.70
C LEU A 874 -27.20 8.48 8.67
N MET A 875 -25.87 8.59 8.66
CA MET A 875 -25.13 9.47 7.74
C MET A 875 -25.39 9.09 6.28
N VAL A 876 -25.35 7.80 5.95
CA VAL A 876 -25.66 7.32 4.59
C VAL A 876 -27.10 7.65 4.20
N ASP A 877 -28.08 7.48 5.10
CA ASP A 877 -29.47 7.88 4.82
C ASP A 877 -29.58 9.37 4.50
N LEU A 878 -29.01 10.23 5.34
CA LEU A 878 -29.07 11.69 5.17
C LEU A 878 -28.41 12.17 3.87
N TRP A 879 -27.23 11.64 3.53
CA TRP A 879 -26.50 12.03 2.32
C TRP A 879 -27.19 11.53 1.04
N THR A 880 -27.66 10.30 1.03
CA THR A 880 -28.24 9.69 -0.18
C THR A 880 -29.66 10.15 -0.44
N SER A 881 -30.47 10.38 0.60
CA SER A 881 -31.79 11.02 0.46
C SER A 881 -31.68 12.46 -0.03
N PHE A 882 -30.69 13.22 0.45
CA PHE A 882 -30.41 14.56 -0.09
C PHE A 882 -29.97 14.50 -1.55
N ALA A 883 -29.11 13.55 -1.92
CA ALA A 883 -28.70 13.39 -3.32
C ALA A 883 -29.88 13.04 -4.23
N THR A 884 -30.87 12.30 -3.70
CA THR A 884 -32.09 11.87 -4.41
C THR A 884 -33.10 13.00 -4.56
N GLY A 885 -33.51 13.62 -3.45
CA GLY A 885 -34.64 14.55 -3.40
C GLY A 885 -34.28 16.00 -3.06
N GLY A 886 -33.04 16.29 -2.68
CA GLY A 886 -32.65 17.60 -2.13
C GLY A 886 -33.08 17.84 -0.69
N VAL A 887 -33.56 16.80 0.00
CA VAL A 887 -33.99 16.86 1.40
C VAL A 887 -33.31 15.71 2.17
N PRO A 888 -32.55 15.98 3.23
CA PRO A 888 -31.94 14.93 4.05
C PRO A 888 -33.00 14.28 4.94
N MET A 889 -33.10 12.95 4.87
CA MET A 889 -34.11 12.15 5.56
C MET A 889 -33.50 10.85 6.11
N SER A 890 -33.99 10.41 7.27
CA SER A 890 -33.74 9.08 7.83
C SER A 890 -34.87 8.76 8.82
N ASP A 891 -35.25 7.49 8.92
CA ASP A 891 -36.21 7.02 9.95
C ASP A 891 -35.66 7.17 11.38
N ARG A 892 -34.36 7.45 11.51
CA ARG A 892 -33.66 7.70 12.77
C ARG A 892 -33.73 9.15 13.24
N LEU A 893 -34.21 10.07 12.39
CA LEU A 893 -34.41 11.46 12.78
C LEU A 893 -35.56 11.53 13.81
N THR A 894 -35.25 11.96 15.03
CA THR A 894 -36.27 12.21 16.07
C THR A 894 -37.03 13.51 15.85
N GLU A 895 -36.42 14.44 15.14
CA GLU A 895 -36.98 15.74 14.78
C GLU A 895 -36.70 16.02 13.29
N LYS A 896 -37.59 16.78 12.65
CA LYS A 896 -37.43 17.12 11.24
C LYS A 896 -36.27 18.10 11.07
N TRP A 897 -35.26 17.73 10.29
CA TRP A 897 -34.19 18.63 9.87
C TRP A 897 -34.72 19.60 8.81
N ASN A 898 -35.08 20.81 9.24
CA ASN A 898 -35.56 21.86 8.34
C ASN A 898 -34.39 22.63 7.70
N PRO A 899 -34.58 23.20 6.51
CA PRO A 899 -33.60 24.12 5.92
C PRO A 899 -33.45 25.37 6.77
N MET A 900 -32.35 26.10 6.58
CA MET A 900 -32.07 27.37 7.24
C MET A 900 -33.19 28.38 6.94
N SER A 901 -33.94 28.75 7.98
CA SER A 901 -34.98 29.78 7.94
C SER A 901 -34.52 31.10 8.55
N GLU A 902 -33.45 31.06 9.35
CA GLU A 902 -32.84 32.20 10.02
C GLU A 902 -31.40 32.40 9.57
N TYR A 903 -30.76 33.47 10.06
CA TYR A 903 -29.41 33.85 9.63
C TYR A 903 -28.34 32.80 9.97
N ALA A 904 -28.52 32.01 11.02
CA ALA A 904 -27.56 31.01 11.46
C ALA A 904 -28.20 29.67 11.86
N GLY A 905 -29.38 29.36 11.30
CA GLY A 905 -30.07 28.12 11.64
C GLY A 905 -31.46 27.99 11.01
N PRO A 906 -32.22 26.95 11.38
CA PRO A 906 -31.81 25.85 12.26
C PRO A 906 -30.71 24.97 11.65
N TYR A 907 -29.99 24.22 12.50
CA TYR A 907 -28.99 23.24 12.08
C TYR A 907 -29.10 21.95 12.91
N LEU A 908 -28.68 20.82 12.33
CA LEU A 908 -28.75 19.52 12.97
C LEU A 908 -27.44 19.19 13.69
N HIS A 909 -27.51 18.89 14.99
CA HIS A 909 -26.43 18.20 15.71
C HIS A 909 -26.50 16.71 15.44
N ILE A 910 -25.48 16.17 14.78
CA ILE A 910 -25.32 14.75 14.52
C ILE A 910 -24.46 14.15 15.64
N ASP A 911 -25.14 13.66 16.69
CA ASP A 911 -24.56 12.96 17.84
C ASP A 911 -25.38 11.67 18.13
N ASN A 912 -25.04 10.97 19.21
CA ASN A 912 -25.83 9.87 19.79
C ASN A 912 -27.31 10.24 19.95
N ARG A 913 -27.59 11.47 20.35
CA ARG A 913 -28.93 12.05 20.37
C ARG A 913 -28.97 13.24 19.42
N LEU A 914 -29.77 13.10 18.38
CA LEU A 914 -30.01 14.18 17.43
C LEU A 914 -30.77 15.31 18.10
N SER A 915 -30.38 16.54 17.78
CA SER A 915 -31.04 17.75 18.27
C SER A 915 -30.88 18.89 17.27
N ILE A 916 -31.78 19.88 17.34
CA ILE A 916 -31.75 21.06 16.49
C ILE A 916 -31.17 22.24 17.27
N GLY A 917 -30.09 22.81 16.73
CA GLY A 917 -29.55 24.10 17.14
C GLY A 917 -30.19 25.23 16.33
N TRP A 918 -30.28 26.42 16.92
CA TRP A 918 -30.91 27.59 16.30
C TRP A 918 -29.94 28.72 15.96
N ASN A 919 -28.76 28.72 16.59
CA ASN A 919 -27.75 29.74 16.39
C ASN A 919 -26.36 29.13 16.24
N TYR A 920 -25.95 28.89 15.00
CA TYR A 920 -24.66 28.26 14.69
C TYR A 920 -23.42 29.03 15.18
N TYR A 921 -23.54 30.29 15.57
CA TYR A 921 -22.42 31.02 16.18
C TYR A 921 -22.00 30.43 17.54
N GLU A 922 -22.88 29.66 18.21
CA GLU A 922 -22.54 28.90 19.41
C GLU A 922 -21.46 27.84 19.13
N GLU A 923 -21.37 27.37 17.89
CA GLU A 923 -20.33 26.43 17.48
C GLU A 923 -18.94 27.06 17.44
N PHE A 924 -18.81 28.39 17.51
CA PHE A 924 -17.50 29.04 17.49
C PHE A 924 -16.76 28.94 18.82
N THR A 925 -17.44 28.55 19.91
CA THR A 925 -16.91 28.49 21.28
C THR A 925 -17.13 27.13 21.95
N VAL A 926 -17.55 26.13 21.17
CA VAL A 926 -18.09 24.87 21.68
C VAL A 926 -17.10 24.07 22.54
N ALA A 927 -15.81 24.03 22.19
CA ALA A 927 -14.81 23.31 22.98
C ALA A 927 -14.56 24.01 24.33
N SER A 928 -14.46 25.33 24.29
CA SER A 928 -14.25 26.20 25.46
C SER A 928 -15.44 26.10 26.42
N ASP A 929 -16.67 26.18 25.90
CA ASP A 929 -17.89 26.09 26.69
C ASP A 929 -18.06 24.72 27.36
N GLU A 930 -17.69 23.65 26.67
CA GLU A 930 -17.66 22.31 27.27
C GLU A 930 -16.66 22.20 28.41
N LYS A 931 -15.44 22.73 28.24
CA LYS A 931 -14.43 22.75 29.29
C LYS A 931 -14.93 23.50 30.53
N HIS A 932 -15.54 24.67 30.32
CA HIS A 932 -16.10 25.49 31.40
C HIS A 932 -17.26 24.77 32.12
N ARG A 933 -18.13 24.06 31.39
CA ARG A 933 -19.23 23.29 31.98
C ARG A 933 -18.71 22.13 32.82
N ARG A 934 -17.76 21.33 32.30
CA ARG A 934 -17.13 20.22 33.03
C ARG A 934 -16.42 20.69 34.30
N SER A 935 -15.80 21.87 34.27
CA SER A 935 -15.12 22.47 35.43
C SER A 935 -16.09 22.95 36.52
N LYS A 936 -17.30 23.40 36.13
CA LYS A 936 -18.36 23.74 37.07
C LYS A 936 -18.97 22.49 37.70
N GLU A 937 -19.21 21.45 36.92
CA GLU A 937 -19.75 20.17 37.41
C GLU A 937 -18.79 19.43 38.35
N SER A 938 -17.47 19.62 38.22
CA SER A 938 -16.46 19.02 39.11
C SER A 938 -16.16 19.84 40.37
N SER A 939 -16.63 21.08 40.44
CA SER A 939 -16.48 21.97 41.61
C SER A 939 -17.72 22.05 42.50
N VAL A 940 -18.84 21.46 42.04
CA VAL A 940 -20.06 21.17 42.80
C VAL A 940 -19.98 19.74 43.30
#